data_AF-A0A8H4UBG0-F1
#
_entry.id   AF-A0A8H4UBG0-F1
#
_cell.length_a   1.000
_cell.length_b   1.000
_cell.length_c   1.000
_cell.angle_alpha   90.00
_cell.angle_beta   90.00
_cell.angle_gamma   90.00
#
_symmetry.space_group_name_H-M   'P 1'
#
loop_
_entity.id
_entity.type
_entity.pdbx_description
1 polymer ?
#
loop_
_entity_poly.entity_id
_entity_poly.type
_entity_poly.pdbx_seq_one_letter_code
_entity_poly.pdbx_strand_id
1 'polypeptide(L)'
;MKFAPIVALGVALAGAPALAAPAGFVTTDGEKFSLDGEEFFFAGSNAYYLPFNVWGTDHYQDVKVGLEAAKDAGLKVIRTWAFHDNNRTFQSGGLPKYNTGGEETVMQWFDSDGKVEIDLSVLDVVIEAAEATDMKLILALTNNWADYGGMDVYTVNLGGRYHDDFYRLPAIKKAYKNYVSTVVNRYKDSPAVFAWELANEPRCGADGSRNLPRGPDCGTELITSWIDEMSTYIKSLDKDHLVTTGSEGGFNRESSDWTYNGADGTDFEAEIALPNIDFNTFHSYPQAWSKTADWVEQWIIDHAEAGADAGKPVVHEEYGWTDKSTRVSVISKWQKVSLEHEVSDMYWQFGYSGFSYGKNHDDGNTIYLEDDEAQPLVYEHAAAVNGGEAPPSETSPGTPPQPTPTNNGPRQVKYGQCGGSGWTGPTLLSCLGYPIGAPPGPSLGTRSSAVVALAAHNPDFSLGRFATLACTVLSQGPRRAKGISEVAFWNFTVPQMIHSVSSVRAAAAAFGASYDEYMLKSNRSRSGLVTTRQYHQALQSVQNEVSNPQRETASCMVACLLLAMTEVLQQRSDRAYVHLAGAFAIMLARDKKSKALIDDEDISSMFEKLSLHTATYTLSRALDSSPSQSESPPMSLPSDRYLSKELHSCYQFIRAALQYKYANPTLIPSTLFIDQGRHLGNLRQWLLNHQVDPLHPMAHPENEQLFVLRAQCLAGLIHAATVLQPYETAFDSYGPEFQEIIASVEAVLEIRTKDEHLPLFTPEMGIIQPLFHTALKYRHPFWRRKALSLMQRSGREGPWSGPRDAKVLEVVMKAEEAQSPDSETENPGQPDIHNSSGVPEHQRIHSCWVVDYLDRRRQSISHDQGAGSPAQFAKVQLSKHLDPDAVMSDETRGPCGDSWLDQEDWLTWYETVPLPE
;
A
#
# COMPACT_ATOMS: atom_id res chain seq x y z
N MET A 1 -9.05 2.28 -92.91
CA MET A 1 -9.56 1.65 -91.67
C MET A 1 -9.30 2.66 -90.57
N LYS A 2 -10.26 3.54 -90.28
CA LYS A 2 -11.32 3.39 -89.25
C LYS A 2 -10.73 3.01 -87.89
N PHE A 3 -10.65 3.97 -86.96
CA PHE A 3 -11.49 3.99 -85.74
C PHE A 3 -11.66 5.45 -85.29
N ALA A 4 -12.91 5.79 -84.95
CA ALA A 4 -13.42 7.08 -84.52
C ALA A 4 -13.55 7.10 -82.98
N PRO A 5 -13.65 8.27 -82.34
CA PRO A 5 -13.66 8.39 -80.88
C PRO A 5 -15.06 8.08 -80.32
N ILE A 6 -15.14 7.29 -79.25
CA ILE A 6 -16.36 7.12 -78.46
C ILE A 6 -16.28 8.10 -77.29
N VAL A 7 -17.18 9.07 -77.31
CA VAL A 7 -17.56 9.93 -76.19
C VAL A 7 -18.21 9.05 -75.12
N ALA A 8 -17.59 8.91 -73.95
CA ALA A 8 -18.22 8.32 -72.78
C ALA A 8 -18.87 9.44 -71.96
N LEU A 9 -20.20 9.41 -71.91
CA LEU A 9 -21.04 10.24 -71.05
C LEU A 9 -20.66 9.97 -69.59
N GLY A 10 -20.23 11.01 -68.86
CA GLY A 10 -20.08 10.97 -67.42
C GLY A 10 -21.46 10.86 -66.77
N VAL A 11 -21.84 9.65 -66.36
CA VAL A 11 -22.94 9.45 -65.41
C VAL A 11 -22.36 9.79 -64.04
N ALA A 12 -22.76 10.94 -63.50
CA ALA A 12 -22.65 11.20 -62.08
C ALA A 12 -23.45 10.11 -61.35
N LEU A 13 -22.74 9.13 -60.80
CA LEU A 13 -23.29 8.27 -59.76
C LEU A 13 -23.55 9.19 -58.57
N ALA A 14 -24.79 9.66 -58.44
CA ALA A 14 -25.28 10.17 -57.18
C ALA A 14 -25.01 9.07 -56.15
N GLY A 15 -24.07 9.34 -55.24
CA GLY A 15 -23.79 8.46 -54.11
C GLY A 15 -25.12 8.17 -53.41
N ALA A 16 -25.36 6.91 -53.09
CA ALA A 16 -26.41 6.58 -52.15
C ALA A 16 -26.20 7.46 -50.90
N PRO A 17 -27.24 8.10 -50.35
CA PRO A 17 -27.08 8.88 -49.13
C PRO A 17 -26.45 7.95 -48.08
N ALA A 18 -25.34 8.37 -47.48
CA ALA A 18 -24.85 7.73 -46.27
C ALA A 18 -26.05 7.67 -45.32
N LEU A 19 -26.35 6.47 -44.82
CA LEU A 19 -27.35 6.33 -43.77
C LEU A 19 -26.92 7.28 -42.65
N ALA A 20 -27.79 8.23 -42.29
CA ALA A 20 -27.55 9.12 -41.17
C ALA A 20 -27.33 8.25 -39.92
N ALA A 21 -26.32 8.59 -39.11
CA ALA A 21 -26.05 7.90 -37.85
C ALA A 21 -27.34 7.84 -37.00
N PRO A 22 -27.53 6.80 -36.18
CA PRO A 22 -28.69 6.71 -35.31
C PRO A 22 -28.78 7.92 -34.37
N ALA A 23 -30.00 8.24 -33.91
CA ALA A 23 -30.19 9.33 -32.96
C ALA A 23 -29.39 9.08 -31.67
N GLY A 24 -28.81 10.14 -31.10
CA GLY A 24 -27.98 10.12 -29.91
C GLY A 24 -26.50 9.84 -30.14
N PHE A 25 -26.07 9.52 -31.37
CA PHE A 25 -24.66 9.32 -31.72
C PHE A 25 -24.03 10.64 -32.15
N VAL A 26 -22.83 10.92 -31.65
CA VAL A 26 -22.08 12.10 -32.08
C VAL A 26 -21.47 11.82 -33.45
N THR A 27 -21.55 12.81 -34.33
CA THR A 27 -21.03 12.81 -35.70
C THR A 27 -20.17 14.04 -35.94
N THR A 28 -19.57 14.15 -37.13
CA THR A 28 -18.85 15.35 -37.58
C THR A 28 -19.54 15.99 -38.78
N ASP A 29 -19.65 17.31 -38.78
CA ASP A 29 -20.03 18.12 -39.95
C ASP A 29 -18.89 19.10 -40.25
N GLY A 30 -18.00 18.70 -41.16
CA GLY A 30 -16.74 19.39 -41.41
C GLY A 30 -15.89 19.46 -40.14
N GLU A 31 -15.51 20.68 -39.75
CA GLU A 31 -14.63 20.97 -38.60
C GLU A 31 -15.35 20.90 -37.24
N LYS A 32 -16.65 20.60 -37.22
CA LYS A 32 -17.48 20.65 -36.01
C LYS A 32 -18.05 19.29 -35.66
N PHE A 33 -18.26 19.05 -34.36
CA PHE A 33 -19.08 17.92 -33.91
C PHE A 33 -20.56 18.26 -34.02
N SER A 34 -21.39 17.25 -34.28
CA SER A 34 -22.84 17.36 -34.27
C SER A 34 -23.48 16.20 -33.51
N LEU A 35 -24.50 16.52 -32.70
CA LEU A 35 -25.34 15.56 -32.01
C LEU A 35 -26.80 15.84 -32.38
N ASP A 36 -27.47 14.87 -32.98
CA ASP A 36 -28.88 14.97 -33.42
C ASP A 36 -29.17 16.18 -34.34
N GLY A 37 -28.19 16.59 -35.15
CA GLY A 37 -28.31 17.68 -36.11
C GLY A 37 -28.02 19.07 -35.55
N GLU A 38 -27.70 19.17 -34.25
CA GLU A 38 -27.25 20.41 -33.62
C GLU A 38 -25.73 20.38 -33.43
N GLU A 39 -25.10 21.56 -33.39
CA GLU A 39 -23.68 21.69 -33.13
C GLU A 39 -23.34 21.23 -31.70
N PHE A 40 -22.27 20.43 -31.56
CA PHE A 40 -21.85 19.83 -30.29
C PHE A 40 -20.46 20.33 -29.86
N PHE A 41 -20.34 21.64 -29.64
CA PHE A 41 -19.16 22.21 -28.99
C PHE A 41 -19.18 21.90 -27.48
N PHE A 42 -18.06 21.44 -26.92
CA PHE A 42 -18.04 20.92 -25.54
C PHE A 42 -16.77 21.25 -24.74
N ALA A 43 -16.98 21.43 -23.44
CA ALA A 43 -15.95 21.28 -22.42
C ALA A 43 -16.12 19.89 -21.79
N GLY A 44 -15.01 19.23 -21.53
CA GLY A 44 -14.96 17.91 -20.90
C GLY A 44 -13.86 17.81 -19.84
N SER A 45 -13.61 16.59 -19.39
CA SER A 45 -12.50 16.30 -18.49
C SER A 45 -12.06 14.84 -18.61
N ASN A 46 -10.88 14.54 -18.08
CA ASN A 46 -10.37 13.18 -18.00
C ASN A 46 -10.67 12.58 -16.63
N ALA A 47 -11.20 11.37 -16.62
CA ALA A 47 -11.43 10.58 -15.40
C ALA A 47 -11.02 9.13 -15.67
N TYR A 48 -9.71 8.93 -15.88
CA TYR A 48 -9.14 7.61 -16.21
C TYR A 48 -9.54 6.51 -15.22
N TYR A 49 -9.82 6.91 -13.97
CA TYR A 49 -10.05 6.04 -12.84
C TYR A 49 -11.49 5.48 -12.74
N LEU A 50 -12.45 5.95 -13.55
CA LEU A 50 -13.86 5.52 -13.44
C LEU A 50 -14.05 3.98 -13.46
N PRO A 51 -13.44 3.21 -14.37
CA PRO A 51 -13.56 1.75 -14.36
C PRO A 51 -12.88 1.10 -13.14
N PHE A 52 -11.99 1.82 -12.45
CA PHE A 52 -11.16 1.28 -11.38
C PHE A 52 -11.65 1.68 -9.98
N ASN A 53 -12.76 2.43 -9.89
CA ASN A 53 -13.36 2.94 -8.65
C ASN A 53 -14.14 1.88 -7.84
N VAL A 54 -13.59 0.69 -7.68
CA VAL A 54 -14.22 -0.43 -6.96
C VAL A 54 -14.00 -0.37 -5.43
N TRP A 55 -13.26 0.62 -4.95
CA TRP A 55 -12.85 0.78 -3.55
C TRP A 55 -13.96 1.30 -2.63
N GLY A 56 -15.03 1.81 -3.22
CA GLY A 56 -16.19 2.37 -2.56
C GLY A 56 -17.17 1.35 -2.00
N THR A 57 -18.29 1.82 -1.47
CA THR A 57 -19.38 0.92 -1.03
C THR A 57 -20.20 0.37 -2.18
N ASP A 58 -20.22 1.06 -3.32
CA ASP A 58 -20.97 0.75 -4.53
C ASP A 58 -20.31 1.41 -5.74
N HIS A 59 -19.68 0.61 -6.61
CA HIS A 59 -18.92 1.09 -7.78
C HIS A 59 -19.81 1.83 -8.77
N TYR A 60 -21.01 1.32 -9.05
CA TYR A 60 -21.95 2.00 -9.96
C TYR A 60 -22.37 3.35 -9.42
N GLN A 61 -22.68 3.42 -8.12
CA GLN A 61 -23.10 4.68 -7.52
C GLN A 61 -21.98 5.73 -7.50
N ASP A 62 -20.72 5.32 -7.31
CA ASP A 62 -19.57 6.23 -7.36
C ASP A 62 -19.31 6.74 -8.78
N VAL A 63 -19.35 5.87 -9.80
CA VAL A 63 -19.21 6.32 -11.18
C VAL A 63 -20.35 7.25 -11.56
N LYS A 64 -21.59 6.87 -11.22
CA LYS A 64 -22.77 7.66 -11.53
C LYS A 64 -22.74 9.04 -10.87
N VAL A 65 -22.44 9.14 -9.57
CA VAL A 65 -22.41 10.45 -8.88
C VAL A 65 -21.31 11.36 -9.41
N GLY A 66 -20.16 10.81 -9.83
CA GLY A 66 -19.11 11.57 -10.48
C GLY A 66 -19.55 12.12 -11.84
N LEU A 67 -20.22 11.31 -12.64
CA LEU A 67 -20.76 11.72 -13.94
C LEU A 67 -21.90 12.74 -13.79
N GLU A 68 -22.77 12.59 -12.78
CA GLU A 68 -23.78 13.59 -12.41
C GLU A 68 -23.12 14.90 -12.01
N ALA A 69 -22.07 14.88 -11.17
CA ALA A 69 -21.36 16.08 -10.76
C ALA A 69 -20.64 16.78 -11.93
N ALA A 70 -20.04 16.02 -12.84
CA ALA A 70 -19.44 16.56 -14.06
C ALA A 70 -20.49 17.23 -14.96
N LYS A 71 -21.63 16.58 -15.13
CA LYS A 71 -22.77 17.11 -15.89
C LYS A 71 -23.31 18.39 -15.27
N ASP A 72 -23.49 18.41 -13.96
CA ASP A 72 -23.99 19.57 -13.20
C ASP A 72 -23.01 20.76 -13.28
N ALA A 73 -21.71 20.47 -13.42
CA ALA A 73 -20.70 21.49 -13.69
C ALA A 73 -20.68 21.99 -15.14
N GLY A 74 -21.51 21.42 -16.03
CA GLY A 74 -21.63 21.80 -17.44
C GLY A 74 -20.73 21.02 -18.39
N LEU A 75 -19.99 20.02 -17.91
CA LEU A 75 -19.17 19.16 -18.76
C LEU A 75 -20.06 18.18 -19.52
N LYS A 76 -19.79 17.94 -20.81
CA LYS A 76 -20.60 17.04 -21.66
C LYS A 76 -19.90 15.71 -21.99
N VAL A 77 -18.57 15.71 -21.96
CA VAL A 77 -17.74 14.57 -22.39
C VAL A 77 -16.74 14.24 -21.29
N ILE A 78 -16.61 12.95 -20.97
CA ILE A 78 -15.58 12.44 -20.08
C ILE A 78 -14.73 11.43 -20.85
N ARG A 79 -13.42 11.60 -20.80
CA ARG A 79 -12.49 10.60 -21.33
C ARG A 79 -12.02 9.66 -20.23
N THR A 80 -11.98 8.36 -20.52
CA THR A 80 -11.63 7.33 -19.55
C THR A 80 -10.98 6.10 -20.20
N TRP A 81 -10.32 5.27 -19.39
CA TRP A 81 -9.55 4.12 -19.88
C TRP A 81 -10.45 2.91 -20.07
N ALA A 82 -10.55 2.42 -21.31
CA ALA A 82 -11.20 1.16 -21.63
C ALA A 82 -10.19 0.00 -21.74
N PHE A 83 -9.12 0.06 -20.94
CA PHE A 83 -8.10 -0.97 -20.83
C PHE A 83 -7.61 -1.12 -19.39
N HIS A 84 -7.16 -2.32 -19.06
CA HIS A 84 -6.31 -2.62 -17.91
C HIS A 84 -5.70 -4.00 -18.20
N ASP A 85 -4.45 -3.99 -18.64
CA ASP A 85 -3.75 -5.14 -19.20
C ASP A 85 -2.75 -5.69 -18.17
N ASN A 86 -2.91 -6.94 -17.71
CA ASN A 86 -1.98 -7.54 -16.74
C ASN A 86 -1.51 -8.94 -17.14
N ASN A 87 -0.28 -9.28 -16.75
CA ASN A 87 0.18 -10.67 -16.72
C ASN A 87 -0.43 -11.39 -15.52
N ARG A 88 -0.99 -12.58 -15.72
CA ARG A 88 -1.55 -13.41 -14.64
C ARG A 88 -0.53 -13.71 -13.55
N THR A 89 0.73 -13.90 -13.95
CA THR A 89 1.84 -14.08 -13.03
C THR A 89 2.70 -12.82 -13.06
N PHE A 90 2.72 -12.10 -11.93
CA PHE A 90 3.63 -10.97 -11.75
C PHE A 90 5.08 -11.44 -11.84
N GLN A 91 5.86 -10.83 -12.73
CA GLN A 91 7.28 -11.12 -12.87
C GLN A 91 8.09 -10.05 -12.13
N SER A 92 8.74 -10.43 -11.03
CA SER A 92 9.59 -9.51 -10.27
C SER A 92 10.74 -9.00 -11.14
N GLY A 93 10.83 -7.67 -11.30
CA GLY A 93 11.80 -7.03 -12.20
C GLY A 93 11.45 -7.08 -13.69
N GLY A 94 10.27 -7.59 -14.05
CA GLY A 94 9.76 -7.60 -15.41
C GLY A 94 9.36 -6.22 -15.93
N LEU A 95 9.15 -6.14 -17.25
CA LEU A 95 8.60 -4.97 -17.94
C LEU A 95 7.22 -5.33 -18.55
N PRO A 96 6.31 -4.36 -18.71
CA PRO A 96 6.41 -3.00 -18.19
C PRO A 96 6.27 -2.97 -16.65
N LYS A 97 6.75 -1.91 -15.99
CA LYS A 97 6.55 -1.67 -14.55
C LYS A 97 5.20 -1.00 -14.32
N TYR A 98 4.15 -1.77 -14.51
CA TYR A 98 2.79 -1.32 -14.27
C TYR A 98 2.47 -1.33 -12.76
N ASN A 99 1.72 -0.31 -12.33
CA ASN A 99 1.03 -0.39 -11.05
C ASN A 99 -0.16 -1.31 -11.23
N THR A 100 -0.27 -2.35 -10.41
CA THR A 100 -1.49 -3.17 -10.39
C THR A 100 -2.55 -2.39 -9.61
N GLY A 101 -3.62 -1.96 -10.28
CA GLY A 101 -4.90 -1.72 -9.59
C GLY A 101 -5.39 -3.00 -8.91
N GLY A 102 -6.59 -3.00 -8.32
CA GLY A 102 -7.21 -4.25 -7.84
C GLY A 102 -7.35 -5.26 -8.98
N GLU A 103 -7.09 -6.55 -8.76
CA GLU A 103 -7.24 -7.57 -9.82
C GLU A 103 -8.66 -7.62 -10.38
N GLU A 104 -9.64 -7.26 -9.56
CA GLU A 104 -11.06 -7.14 -9.92
C GLU A 104 -11.34 -6.05 -10.96
N THR A 105 -10.37 -5.16 -11.22
CA THR A 105 -10.48 -4.08 -12.21
C THR A 105 -9.77 -4.39 -13.53
N VAL A 106 -9.13 -5.56 -13.63
CA VAL A 106 -8.34 -5.94 -14.79
C VAL A 106 -9.26 -6.40 -15.91
N MET A 107 -9.18 -5.71 -17.05
CA MET A 107 -10.03 -5.99 -18.20
C MET A 107 -9.44 -7.06 -19.11
N GLN A 108 -8.11 -7.23 -19.10
CA GLN A 108 -7.43 -8.22 -19.92
C GLN A 108 -6.27 -8.88 -19.17
N TRP A 109 -6.28 -10.21 -19.15
CA TRP A 109 -5.26 -11.04 -18.54
C TRP A 109 -4.48 -11.83 -19.59
N PHE A 110 -3.16 -11.77 -19.50
CA PHE A 110 -2.24 -12.64 -20.24
C PHE A 110 -1.77 -13.80 -19.34
N ASP A 111 -2.19 -15.01 -19.67
CA ASP A 111 -1.77 -16.24 -19.00
C ASP A 111 -0.40 -16.71 -19.52
N SER A 112 0.33 -17.48 -18.71
CA SER A 112 1.70 -17.94 -19.02
C SER A 112 1.78 -18.95 -20.18
N ASP A 113 0.65 -19.53 -20.58
CA ASP A 113 0.52 -20.40 -21.74
C ASP A 113 0.16 -19.63 -23.03
N GLY A 114 0.07 -18.30 -22.95
CA GLY A 114 -0.27 -17.41 -24.06
C GLY A 114 -1.78 -17.25 -24.28
N LYS A 115 -2.62 -17.78 -23.40
CA LYS A 115 -4.06 -17.53 -23.42
C LYS A 115 -4.36 -16.10 -22.93
N VAL A 116 -5.32 -15.46 -23.58
CA VAL A 116 -5.83 -14.13 -23.19
C VAL A 116 -7.26 -14.27 -22.68
N GLU A 117 -7.54 -13.75 -21.50
CA GLU A 117 -8.89 -13.65 -20.92
C GLU A 117 -9.30 -12.18 -20.84
N ILE A 118 -10.53 -11.87 -21.24
CA ILE A 118 -11.06 -10.51 -21.27
C ILE A 118 -12.36 -10.47 -20.45
N ASP A 119 -12.44 -9.56 -19.48
CA ASP A 119 -13.62 -9.29 -18.65
C ASP A 119 -13.90 -7.79 -18.64
N LEU A 120 -15.00 -7.39 -19.27
CA LEU A 120 -15.39 -5.98 -19.42
C LEU A 120 -16.44 -5.55 -18.38
N SER A 121 -16.69 -6.34 -17.33
CA SER A 121 -17.74 -6.06 -16.34
C SER A 121 -17.55 -4.72 -15.63
N VAL A 122 -16.32 -4.30 -15.35
CA VAL A 122 -16.06 -2.98 -14.76
C VAL A 122 -16.29 -1.83 -15.74
N LEU A 123 -16.12 -2.07 -17.04
CA LEU A 123 -16.43 -1.09 -18.09
C LEU A 123 -17.94 -1.01 -18.34
N ASP A 124 -18.68 -2.12 -18.19
CA ASP A 124 -20.15 -2.13 -18.24
C ASP A 124 -20.75 -1.11 -17.27
N VAL A 125 -20.21 -1.06 -16.04
CA VAL A 125 -20.65 -0.11 -15.01
C VAL A 125 -20.48 1.34 -15.47
N VAL A 126 -19.39 1.64 -16.16
CA VAL A 126 -19.11 2.99 -16.66
C VAL A 126 -20.04 3.37 -17.82
N ILE A 127 -20.24 2.45 -18.77
CA ILE A 127 -21.18 2.66 -19.88
C ILE A 127 -22.61 2.83 -19.34
N GLU A 128 -23.07 1.97 -18.43
CA GLU A 128 -24.41 2.04 -17.84
C GLU A 128 -24.62 3.36 -17.09
N ALA A 129 -23.62 3.81 -16.32
CA ALA A 129 -23.69 5.07 -15.60
C ALA A 129 -23.70 6.29 -16.56
N ALA A 130 -22.94 6.24 -17.66
CA ALA A 130 -22.94 7.29 -18.68
C ALA A 130 -24.27 7.36 -19.44
N GLU A 131 -24.86 6.21 -19.80
CA GLU A 131 -26.21 6.15 -20.37
C GLU A 131 -27.26 6.71 -19.40
N ALA A 132 -27.16 6.36 -18.12
CA ALA A 132 -28.08 6.82 -17.09
C ALA A 132 -27.98 8.34 -16.80
N THR A 133 -26.83 8.95 -17.10
CA THR A 133 -26.54 10.37 -16.87
C THR A 133 -26.57 11.19 -18.15
N ASP A 134 -26.73 10.57 -19.32
CA ASP A 134 -26.64 11.23 -20.64
C ASP A 134 -25.29 11.94 -20.83
N MET A 135 -24.22 11.32 -20.33
CA MET A 135 -22.83 11.76 -20.52
C MET A 135 -22.22 11.01 -21.71
N LYS A 136 -21.32 11.67 -22.44
CA LYS A 136 -20.58 11.06 -23.55
C LYS A 136 -19.18 10.62 -23.11
N LEU A 137 -18.69 9.50 -23.64
CA LEU A 137 -17.42 8.89 -23.26
C LEU A 137 -16.44 8.76 -24.42
N ILE A 138 -15.22 9.29 -24.26
CA ILE A 138 -14.09 8.91 -25.12
C ILE A 138 -13.34 7.75 -24.44
N LEU A 139 -13.16 6.65 -25.17
CA LEU A 139 -12.64 5.40 -24.63
C LEU A 139 -11.29 5.03 -25.25
N ALA A 140 -10.21 5.29 -24.50
CA ALA A 140 -8.86 4.87 -24.86
C ALA A 140 -8.75 3.34 -24.78
N LEU A 141 -8.27 2.67 -25.82
CA LEU A 141 -8.28 1.21 -25.94
C LEU A 141 -6.97 0.52 -25.52
N THR A 142 -5.91 1.29 -25.30
CA THR A 142 -4.65 0.84 -24.67
C THR A 142 -3.82 2.05 -24.23
N ASN A 143 -2.63 1.84 -23.65
CA ASN A 143 -1.73 2.89 -23.18
C ASN A 143 -0.34 2.77 -23.80
N ASN A 144 0.26 3.89 -24.18
CA ASN A 144 1.70 3.96 -24.45
C ASN A 144 2.53 3.68 -23.19
N TRP A 145 2.10 4.24 -22.06
CA TRP A 145 2.81 4.16 -20.78
C TRP A 145 2.51 2.85 -20.04
N ALA A 146 3.36 2.55 -19.05
CA ALA A 146 3.21 1.35 -18.23
C ALA A 146 2.00 1.37 -17.28
N ASP A 147 1.33 2.51 -17.05
CA ASP A 147 0.20 2.57 -16.12
C ASP A 147 -0.99 1.74 -16.64
N TYR A 148 -1.47 0.83 -15.78
CA TYR A 148 -2.48 -0.19 -16.13
C TYR A 148 -2.07 -1.12 -17.28
N GLY A 149 -0.76 -1.32 -17.47
CA GLY A 149 -0.18 -2.27 -18.41
C GLY A 149 0.22 -1.64 -19.74
N GLY A 150 -0.76 -1.46 -20.63
CA GLY A 150 -0.57 -0.86 -21.94
C GLY A 150 0.14 -1.75 -22.97
N MET A 151 0.66 -1.12 -24.02
CA MET A 151 1.25 -1.77 -25.19
C MET A 151 2.31 -2.82 -24.83
N ASP A 152 3.14 -2.54 -23.83
CA ASP A 152 4.26 -3.39 -23.48
C ASP A 152 3.84 -4.73 -22.86
N VAL A 153 2.65 -4.84 -22.27
CA VAL A 153 2.11 -6.13 -21.80
C VAL A 153 1.88 -7.07 -22.98
N TYR A 154 1.31 -6.58 -24.07
CA TYR A 154 1.18 -7.36 -25.30
C TYR A 154 2.55 -7.76 -25.84
N THR A 155 3.47 -6.79 -25.89
CA THR A 155 4.78 -6.95 -26.50
C THR A 155 5.61 -8.02 -25.80
N VAL A 156 5.69 -7.99 -24.47
CA VAL A 156 6.50 -8.97 -23.72
C VAL A 156 5.93 -10.39 -23.81
N ASN A 157 4.60 -10.56 -23.82
CA ASN A 157 3.97 -11.88 -23.89
C ASN A 157 4.03 -12.51 -25.28
N LEU A 158 4.15 -11.68 -26.33
CA LEU A 158 4.11 -12.14 -27.72
C LEU A 158 5.48 -12.07 -28.41
N GLY A 159 6.55 -11.99 -27.60
CA GLY A 159 7.93 -12.15 -28.04
C GLY A 159 8.57 -10.91 -28.68
N GLY A 160 7.94 -9.74 -28.52
CA GLY A 160 8.55 -8.46 -28.87
C GLY A 160 9.65 -8.05 -27.88
N ARG A 161 10.55 -7.18 -28.34
CA ARG A 161 11.72 -6.71 -27.56
C ARG A 161 11.76 -5.20 -27.42
N TYR A 162 11.09 -4.48 -28.31
CA TYR A 162 11.04 -3.04 -28.35
C TYR A 162 9.60 -2.56 -28.19
N HIS A 163 9.40 -1.38 -27.60
CA HIS A 163 8.07 -0.80 -27.40
C HIS A 163 7.28 -0.72 -28.72
N ASP A 164 7.92 -0.19 -29.76
CA ASP A 164 7.40 -0.06 -31.13
C ASP A 164 7.20 -1.40 -31.88
N ASP A 165 7.58 -2.55 -31.29
CA ASP A 165 7.17 -3.85 -31.82
C ASP A 165 5.65 -4.02 -31.81
N PHE A 166 4.95 -3.30 -30.91
CA PHE A 166 3.50 -3.22 -30.85
C PHE A 166 2.88 -2.78 -32.19
N TYR A 167 3.52 -1.84 -32.88
CA TYR A 167 3.02 -1.28 -34.15
C TYR A 167 3.33 -2.17 -35.36
N ARG A 168 4.36 -3.03 -35.29
CA ARG A 168 4.82 -3.83 -36.44
C ARG A 168 4.43 -5.30 -36.39
N LEU A 169 4.55 -5.97 -35.24
CA LEU A 169 4.52 -7.43 -35.21
C LEU A 169 3.09 -7.94 -35.40
N PRO A 170 2.83 -8.80 -36.42
CA PRO A 170 1.48 -9.27 -36.71
C PRO A 170 0.80 -9.98 -35.53
N ALA A 171 1.57 -10.69 -34.69
CA ALA A 171 1.03 -11.37 -33.52
C ALA A 171 0.49 -10.37 -32.47
N ILE A 172 1.24 -9.29 -32.21
CA ILE A 172 0.84 -8.25 -31.27
C ILE A 172 -0.38 -7.48 -31.79
N LYS A 173 -0.31 -7.01 -33.05
CA LYS A 173 -1.45 -6.34 -33.71
C LYS A 173 -2.72 -7.20 -33.70
N LYS A 174 -2.59 -8.51 -33.91
CA LYS A 174 -3.72 -9.43 -33.86
C LYS A 174 -4.29 -9.54 -32.44
N ALA A 175 -3.46 -9.60 -31.40
CA ALA A 175 -3.92 -9.64 -30.02
C ALA A 175 -4.66 -8.35 -29.64
N TYR A 176 -4.10 -7.18 -29.98
CA TYR A 176 -4.78 -5.90 -29.80
C TYR A 176 -6.11 -5.83 -30.56
N LYS A 177 -6.15 -6.25 -31.83
CA LYS A 177 -7.41 -6.34 -32.60
C LYS A 177 -8.45 -7.26 -31.95
N ASN A 178 -8.04 -8.35 -31.31
CA ASN A 178 -8.98 -9.21 -30.57
C ASN A 178 -9.58 -8.49 -29.36
N TYR A 179 -8.76 -7.74 -28.62
CA TYR A 179 -9.23 -6.91 -27.50
C TYR A 179 -10.21 -5.84 -27.98
N VAL A 180 -9.79 -5.04 -28.96
CA VAL A 180 -10.62 -4.00 -29.61
C VAL A 180 -11.93 -4.57 -30.12
N SER A 181 -11.90 -5.71 -30.80
CA SER A 181 -13.12 -6.37 -31.28
C SER A 181 -14.06 -6.77 -30.15
N THR A 182 -13.54 -7.13 -28.99
CA THR A 182 -14.35 -7.52 -27.83
C THR A 182 -15.01 -6.30 -27.20
N VAL A 183 -14.26 -5.20 -27.02
CA VAL A 183 -14.78 -3.92 -26.50
C VAL A 183 -15.80 -3.31 -27.46
N VAL A 184 -15.42 -3.10 -28.73
CA VAL A 184 -16.27 -2.42 -29.72
C VAL A 184 -17.57 -3.19 -29.95
N ASN A 185 -17.53 -4.52 -30.15
CA ASN A 185 -18.79 -5.27 -30.36
C ASN A 185 -19.70 -5.30 -29.14
N ARG A 186 -19.18 -5.05 -27.94
CA ARG A 186 -19.99 -5.01 -26.72
C ARG A 186 -20.76 -3.70 -26.57
N TYR A 187 -20.21 -2.58 -27.07
CA TYR A 187 -20.74 -1.25 -26.80
C TYR A 187 -21.05 -0.39 -28.05
N LYS A 188 -20.81 -0.89 -29.27
CA LYS A 188 -21.06 -0.16 -30.52
C LYS A 188 -22.49 0.33 -30.73
N ASP A 189 -23.46 -0.21 -30.00
CA ASP A 189 -24.86 0.22 -30.07
C ASP A 189 -25.21 1.25 -28.96
N SER A 190 -24.27 1.60 -28.08
CA SER A 190 -24.50 2.54 -26.97
C SER A 190 -24.27 3.98 -27.40
N PRO A 191 -25.28 4.87 -27.34
CA PRO A 191 -25.11 6.29 -27.68
C PRO A 191 -24.27 7.05 -26.64
N ALA A 192 -23.91 6.44 -25.50
CA ALA A 192 -23.04 7.06 -24.50
C ALA A 192 -21.57 7.09 -24.95
N VAL A 193 -21.17 6.28 -25.93
CA VAL A 193 -19.81 6.35 -26.49
C VAL A 193 -19.73 7.53 -27.45
N PHE A 194 -18.82 8.47 -27.18
CA PHE A 194 -18.46 9.57 -28.07
C PHE A 194 -17.58 9.07 -29.21
N ALA A 195 -16.47 8.42 -28.85
CA ALA A 195 -15.48 7.93 -29.80
C ALA A 195 -14.67 6.76 -29.24
N TRP A 196 -14.20 5.93 -30.17
CA TRP A 196 -13.13 4.97 -29.94
C TRP A 196 -11.78 5.64 -30.13
N GLU A 197 -10.94 5.59 -29.11
CA GLU A 197 -9.58 6.14 -29.17
C GLU A 197 -8.57 5.00 -29.22
N LEU A 198 -7.70 5.02 -30.23
CA LEU A 198 -6.79 3.90 -30.51
C LEU A 198 -5.86 3.61 -29.33
N ALA A 199 -5.21 4.63 -28.79
CA ALA A 199 -4.32 4.49 -27.65
C ALA A 199 -4.16 5.83 -26.93
N ASN A 200 -3.95 5.80 -25.62
CA ASN A 200 -3.46 6.95 -24.90
C ASN A 200 -1.98 7.22 -25.25
N GLU A 201 -1.72 8.39 -25.84
CA GLU A 201 -0.40 8.98 -26.11
C GLU A 201 0.61 8.09 -26.89
N PRO A 202 0.23 7.46 -28.02
CA PRO A 202 1.11 6.56 -28.77
C PRO A 202 2.40 7.26 -29.25
N ARG A 203 3.56 6.66 -28.96
CA ARG A 203 4.89 7.13 -29.37
C ARG A 203 5.79 5.96 -29.79
N CYS A 204 6.86 6.26 -30.50
CA CYS A 204 7.91 5.28 -30.80
C CYS A 204 8.64 4.75 -29.56
N GLY A 205 8.64 5.51 -28.46
CA GLY A 205 9.23 5.12 -27.20
C GLY A 205 8.38 5.58 -26.02
N ALA A 206 8.64 5.01 -24.85
CA ALA A 206 7.95 5.32 -23.62
C ALA A 206 8.96 5.57 -22.47
N ASP A 207 8.55 5.46 -21.21
CA ASP A 207 9.42 5.73 -20.06
C ASP A 207 10.62 4.75 -20.02
N GLY A 208 11.84 5.28 -20.00
CA GLY A 208 13.06 4.47 -20.09
C GLY A 208 13.34 3.55 -18.89
N SER A 209 12.56 3.67 -17.80
CA SER A 209 12.70 2.86 -16.58
C SER A 209 11.56 1.88 -16.38
N ARG A 210 10.37 2.17 -16.93
CA ARG A 210 9.13 1.41 -16.76
C ARG A 210 8.71 0.66 -18.01
N ASN A 211 9.15 1.06 -19.19
CA ASN A 211 8.73 0.48 -20.47
C ASN A 211 9.87 -0.23 -21.20
N LEU A 212 9.53 -0.96 -22.26
CA LEU A 212 10.49 -1.50 -23.22
C LEU A 212 11.19 -0.36 -23.96
N PRO A 213 12.44 -0.55 -24.41
CA PRO A 213 13.16 0.47 -25.14
C PRO A 213 12.57 0.69 -26.54
N ARG A 214 12.73 1.90 -27.08
CA ARG A 214 12.50 2.20 -28.50
C ARG A 214 13.49 1.43 -29.38
N GLY A 215 12.97 0.82 -30.43
CA GLY A 215 13.68 0.16 -31.50
C GLY A 215 14.30 1.16 -32.49
N PRO A 216 15.33 0.73 -33.23
CA PRO A 216 16.11 1.63 -34.10
C PRO A 216 15.31 2.14 -35.31
N ASP A 217 14.26 1.44 -35.72
CA ASP A 217 13.55 1.65 -36.98
C ASP A 217 12.10 2.17 -36.78
N CYS A 218 11.85 2.92 -35.70
CA CYS A 218 10.56 3.56 -35.48
C CYS A 218 10.58 5.04 -35.89
N GLY A 219 9.61 5.44 -36.69
CA GLY A 219 9.36 6.82 -37.13
C GLY A 219 7.89 7.02 -37.52
N THR A 220 7.57 8.21 -38.00
CA THR A 220 6.20 8.67 -38.30
C THR A 220 5.39 7.71 -39.16
N GLU A 221 5.97 7.27 -40.27
CA GLU A 221 5.32 6.34 -41.20
C GLU A 221 4.83 5.04 -40.54
N LEU A 222 5.55 4.52 -39.54
CA LEU A 222 5.16 3.28 -38.85
C LEU A 222 3.92 3.48 -37.99
N ILE A 223 3.88 4.56 -37.21
CA ILE A 223 2.75 4.87 -36.34
C ILE A 223 1.54 5.28 -37.19
N THR A 224 1.69 6.16 -38.18
CA THR A 224 0.59 6.54 -39.08
C THR A 224 0.00 5.33 -39.81
N SER A 225 0.84 4.38 -40.27
CA SER A 225 0.36 3.14 -40.89
C SER A 225 -0.39 2.23 -39.92
N TRP A 226 0.05 2.17 -38.66
CA TRP A 226 -0.65 1.43 -37.61
C TRP A 226 -2.00 2.09 -37.28
N ILE A 227 -2.05 3.42 -37.17
CA ILE A 227 -3.28 4.20 -36.96
C ILE A 227 -4.27 3.94 -38.09
N ASP A 228 -3.84 3.97 -39.35
CA ASP A 228 -4.69 3.66 -40.51
C ASP A 228 -5.24 2.22 -40.44
N GLU A 229 -4.37 1.25 -40.11
CA GLU A 229 -4.78 -0.16 -39.98
C GLU A 229 -5.79 -0.38 -38.85
N MET A 230 -5.60 0.23 -37.69
CA MET A 230 -6.46 0.03 -36.51
C MET A 230 -7.76 0.81 -36.61
N SER A 231 -7.74 2.06 -37.08
CA SER A 231 -8.96 2.84 -37.32
C SER A 231 -9.85 2.19 -38.39
N THR A 232 -9.25 1.71 -39.49
CA THR A 232 -9.97 0.93 -40.52
C THR A 232 -10.57 -0.35 -39.94
N TYR A 233 -9.88 -1.02 -39.02
CA TYR A 233 -10.40 -2.20 -38.36
C TYR A 233 -11.60 -1.88 -37.46
N ILE A 234 -11.54 -0.82 -36.65
CA ILE A 234 -12.68 -0.37 -35.82
C ILE A 234 -13.87 0.00 -36.70
N LYS A 235 -13.67 0.79 -37.76
CA LYS A 235 -14.73 1.17 -38.72
C LYS A 235 -15.37 -0.03 -39.44
N SER A 236 -14.67 -1.17 -39.50
CA SER A 236 -15.24 -2.42 -40.03
C SER A 236 -16.19 -3.12 -39.05
N LEU A 237 -16.06 -2.85 -37.75
CA LEU A 237 -16.87 -3.42 -36.67
C LEU A 237 -18.05 -2.50 -36.28
N ASP A 238 -17.82 -1.19 -36.35
CA ASP A 238 -18.70 -0.12 -35.90
C ASP A 238 -18.63 1.04 -36.90
N LYS A 239 -19.78 1.39 -37.49
CA LYS A 239 -19.88 2.44 -38.51
C LYS A 239 -20.47 3.74 -37.98
N ASP A 240 -20.96 3.72 -36.75
CA ASP A 240 -21.79 4.78 -36.19
C ASP A 240 -20.96 5.69 -35.27
N HIS A 241 -20.02 5.13 -34.50
CA HIS A 241 -19.14 5.91 -33.62
C HIS A 241 -17.96 6.57 -34.34
N LEU A 242 -17.53 7.70 -33.78
CA LEU A 242 -16.28 8.37 -34.17
C LEU A 242 -15.06 7.56 -33.73
N VAL A 243 -13.93 7.76 -34.42
CA VAL A 243 -12.64 7.17 -34.13
C VAL A 243 -11.57 8.26 -34.15
N THR A 244 -10.71 8.29 -33.14
CA THR A 244 -9.58 9.23 -33.00
C THR A 244 -8.30 8.49 -32.60
N THR A 245 -7.17 9.19 -32.61
CA THR A 245 -5.84 8.62 -32.32
C THR A 245 -5.54 8.49 -30.83
N GLY A 246 -5.84 9.53 -30.03
CA GLY A 246 -5.35 9.70 -28.66
C GLY A 246 -3.91 10.23 -28.59
N SER A 247 -3.41 10.78 -29.70
CA SER A 247 -2.06 11.33 -29.85
C SER A 247 -1.88 12.62 -29.06
N GLU A 248 -0.65 12.86 -28.59
CA GLU A 248 -0.31 14.16 -27.97
C GLU A 248 -0.19 15.29 -29.00
N GLY A 249 -0.26 14.98 -30.30
CA GLY A 249 -0.32 15.97 -31.37
C GLY A 249 1.02 16.34 -31.99
N GLY A 250 2.07 15.54 -31.80
CA GLY A 250 3.38 15.86 -32.37
C GLY A 250 3.33 16.04 -33.90
N PHE A 251 3.75 17.21 -34.40
CA PHE A 251 3.89 17.45 -35.85
C PHE A 251 5.20 16.86 -36.39
N ASN A 252 5.30 16.75 -37.71
CA ASN A 252 6.49 16.34 -38.46
C ASN A 252 6.92 17.41 -39.49
N ARG A 253 7.12 18.64 -39.01
CA ARG A 253 7.56 19.81 -39.76
C ARG A 253 9.08 20.02 -39.63
N GLU A 254 9.66 20.84 -40.50
CA GLU A 254 11.05 21.29 -40.32
C GLU A 254 11.16 22.20 -39.08
N SER A 255 11.57 21.62 -37.94
CA SER A 255 11.70 22.35 -36.67
C SER A 255 12.82 21.77 -35.79
N SER A 256 13.42 22.60 -34.95
CA SER A 256 14.31 22.15 -33.87
C SER A 256 13.54 21.70 -32.63
N ASP A 257 12.24 22.00 -32.55
CA ASP A 257 11.38 21.55 -31.47
C ASP A 257 10.94 20.09 -31.70
N TRP A 258 11.19 19.23 -30.72
CA TRP A 258 10.89 17.80 -30.80
C TRP A 258 9.39 17.50 -30.96
N THR A 259 8.51 18.36 -30.43
CA THR A 259 7.06 18.21 -30.58
C THR A 259 6.58 18.62 -31.98
N TYR A 260 7.44 19.24 -32.78
CA TYR A 260 7.10 19.72 -34.13
C TYR A 260 7.84 18.99 -35.25
N ASN A 261 8.77 18.09 -34.96
CA ASN A 261 9.67 17.51 -35.96
C ASN A 261 9.62 15.99 -36.06
N GLY A 262 8.59 15.36 -35.51
CA GLY A 262 8.35 13.92 -35.59
C GLY A 262 9.30 13.09 -34.73
N ALA A 263 9.99 13.69 -33.75
CA ALA A 263 10.99 13.00 -32.93
C ALA A 263 10.42 11.74 -32.24
N ASP A 264 9.20 11.82 -31.74
CA ASP A 264 8.51 10.73 -31.06
C ASP A 264 7.73 9.80 -32.01
N GLY A 265 7.83 10.04 -33.32
CA GLY A 265 7.26 9.18 -34.34
C GLY A 265 5.78 9.40 -34.61
N THR A 266 5.20 10.52 -34.18
CA THR A 266 3.86 10.96 -34.56
C THR A 266 3.93 12.04 -35.65
N ASP A 267 2.87 12.15 -36.42
CA ASP A 267 2.72 13.16 -37.48
C ASP A 267 1.26 13.60 -37.55
N PHE A 268 0.91 14.63 -36.78
CA PHE A 268 -0.47 15.08 -36.62
C PHE A 268 -1.20 15.34 -37.96
N GLU A 269 -0.51 15.95 -38.95
CA GLU A 269 -1.08 16.27 -40.25
C GLU A 269 -1.33 15.00 -41.09
N ALA A 270 -0.42 14.02 -41.02
CA ALA A 270 -0.62 12.73 -41.68
C ALA A 270 -1.71 11.90 -41.00
N GLU A 271 -1.80 11.96 -39.67
CA GLU A 271 -2.79 11.25 -38.86
C GLU A 271 -4.21 11.76 -39.08
N ILE A 272 -4.44 13.08 -38.99
CA ILE A 272 -5.76 13.68 -39.21
C ILE A 272 -6.24 13.51 -40.65
N ALA A 273 -5.33 13.40 -41.62
CA ALA A 273 -5.68 13.14 -43.02
C ALA A 273 -6.22 11.73 -43.29
N LEU A 274 -6.06 10.77 -42.36
CA LEU A 274 -6.52 9.40 -42.55
C LEU A 274 -8.05 9.31 -42.65
N PRO A 275 -8.61 8.52 -43.59
CA PRO A 275 -10.05 8.53 -43.88
C PRO A 275 -10.92 7.99 -42.74
N ASN A 276 -10.36 7.15 -41.87
CA ASN A 276 -11.08 6.52 -40.76
C ASN A 276 -10.76 7.16 -39.39
N ILE A 277 -10.05 8.28 -39.39
CA ILE A 277 -9.90 9.18 -38.23
C ILE A 277 -10.88 10.33 -38.44
N ASP A 278 -11.91 10.43 -37.61
CA ASP A 278 -12.99 11.42 -37.80
C ASP A 278 -12.62 12.79 -37.24
N PHE A 279 -11.83 12.81 -36.16
CA PHE A 279 -11.20 13.98 -35.56
C PHE A 279 -9.83 13.55 -35.02
N ASN A 280 -8.94 14.50 -34.74
CA ASN A 280 -7.65 14.19 -34.11
C ASN A 280 -7.49 14.92 -32.78
N THR A 281 -6.57 14.44 -31.96
CA THR A 281 -6.36 14.93 -30.59
C THR A 281 -4.94 15.46 -30.41
N PHE A 282 -4.79 16.37 -29.46
CA PHE A 282 -3.50 16.86 -29.00
C PHE A 282 -3.55 17.17 -27.52
N HIS A 283 -2.40 17.06 -26.85
CA HIS A 283 -2.27 17.27 -25.40
C HIS A 283 -1.32 18.43 -25.11
N SER A 284 -1.28 18.92 -23.85
CA SER A 284 -0.34 19.96 -23.42
C SER A 284 0.16 19.80 -21.98
N TYR A 285 1.41 19.36 -21.83
CA TYR A 285 2.12 19.29 -20.55
C TYR A 285 3.44 20.06 -20.57
N PRO A 286 3.40 21.41 -20.65
CA PRO A 286 4.60 22.22 -20.87
C PRO A 286 5.68 22.02 -19.81
N GLN A 287 5.30 21.74 -18.56
CA GLN A 287 6.28 21.47 -17.49
C GLN A 287 7.04 20.16 -17.70
N ALA A 288 6.38 19.11 -18.19
CA ALA A 288 7.03 17.84 -18.52
C ALA A 288 7.85 17.95 -19.81
N TRP A 289 7.37 18.72 -20.79
CA TRP A 289 8.00 18.88 -22.09
C TRP A 289 9.09 19.98 -22.13
N SER A 290 9.36 20.61 -20.99
CA SER A 290 10.28 21.76 -20.86
C SER A 290 9.92 22.92 -21.80
N LYS A 291 8.63 23.27 -21.86
CA LYS A 291 8.04 24.40 -22.60
C LYS A 291 7.54 25.49 -21.65
N THR A 292 7.24 26.66 -22.20
CA THR A 292 6.62 27.76 -21.46
C THR A 292 5.09 27.66 -21.51
N ALA A 293 4.40 28.36 -20.61
CA ALA A 293 2.95 28.48 -20.67
C ALA A 293 2.48 29.17 -21.97
N ASP A 294 3.20 30.20 -22.43
CA ASP A 294 2.88 30.92 -23.67
C ASP A 294 3.08 30.06 -24.93
N TRP A 295 3.94 29.03 -24.88
CA TRP A 295 4.12 28.09 -26.00
C TRP A 295 2.83 27.29 -26.28
N VAL A 296 2.05 26.98 -25.24
CA VAL A 296 0.79 26.22 -25.37
C VAL A 296 -0.28 27.03 -26.12
N GLU A 297 -0.28 28.36 -26.01
CA GLU A 297 -1.19 29.19 -26.79
C GLU A 297 -0.97 28.99 -28.29
N GLN A 298 0.29 29.04 -28.75
CA GLN A 298 0.62 28.76 -30.16
C GLN A 298 0.36 27.30 -30.54
N TRP A 299 0.62 26.35 -29.62
CA TRP A 299 0.32 24.94 -29.84
C TRP A 299 -1.16 24.69 -30.15
N ILE A 300 -2.08 25.33 -29.41
CA ILE A 300 -3.53 25.23 -29.66
C ILE A 300 -3.87 25.82 -31.04
N ILE A 301 -3.32 26.98 -31.38
CA ILE A 301 -3.57 27.66 -32.67
C ILE A 301 -3.13 26.76 -33.84
N ASP A 302 -1.91 26.21 -33.77
CA ASP A 302 -1.35 25.38 -34.84
C ASP A 302 -2.19 24.10 -35.08
N HIS A 303 -2.76 23.52 -34.02
CA HIS A 303 -3.65 22.36 -34.13
C HIS A 303 -5.03 22.73 -34.67
N ALA A 304 -5.58 23.86 -34.25
CA ALA A 304 -6.83 24.39 -34.81
C ALA A 304 -6.69 24.65 -36.32
N GLU A 305 -5.59 25.25 -36.75
CA GLU A 305 -5.28 25.49 -38.16
C GLU A 305 -5.13 24.18 -38.95
N ALA A 306 -4.41 23.19 -38.40
CA ALA A 306 -4.27 21.88 -39.04
C ALA A 306 -5.60 21.11 -39.15
N GLY A 307 -6.48 21.25 -38.15
CA GLY A 307 -7.86 20.75 -38.20
C GLY A 307 -8.67 21.38 -39.32
N ALA A 308 -8.63 22.71 -39.41
CA ALA A 308 -9.31 23.47 -40.46
C ALA A 308 -8.80 23.11 -41.86
N ASP A 309 -7.48 22.98 -42.03
CA ASP A 309 -6.87 22.56 -43.29
C ASP A 309 -7.29 21.14 -43.71
N ALA A 310 -7.50 20.25 -42.74
CA ALA A 310 -8.01 18.89 -42.96
C ALA A 310 -9.54 18.81 -43.11
N GLY A 311 -10.26 19.89 -42.77
CA GLY A 311 -11.72 19.92 -42.72
C GLY A 311 -12.31 18.97 -41.67
N LYS A 312 -11.61 18.79 -40.53
CA LYS A 312 -11.98 17.87 -39.45
C LYS A 312 -11.82 18.53 -38.08
N PRO A 313 -12.62 18.14 -37.07
CA PRO A 313 -12.49 18.69 -35.74
C PRO A 313 -11.15 18.30 -35.09
N VAL A 314 -10.73 19.09 -34.11
CA VAL A 314 -9.63 18.77 -33.20
C VAL A 314 -10.06 18.95 -31.76
N VAL A 315 -9.49 18.14 -30.87
CA VAL A 315 -9.79 18.20 -29.42
C VAL A 315 -8.48 18.39 -28.65
N HIS A 316 -8.46 19.40 -27.78
CA HIS A 316 -7.40 19.57 -26.78
C HIS A 316 -7.70 18.62 -25.61
N GLU A 317 -7.34 17.36 -25.81
CA GLU A 317 -7.87 16.21 -25.08
C GLU A 317 -7.27 16.02 -23.68
N GLU A 318 -6.06 16.53 -23.46
CA GLU A 318 -5.47 16.65 -22.13
C GLU A 318 -4.65 17.93 -22.00
N TYR A 319 -4.79 18.62 -20.85
CA TYR A 319 -3.88 19.70 -20.47
C TYR A 319 -3.83 19.87 -18.96
N GLY A 320 -2.66 20.23 -18.44
CA GLY A 320 -2.44 20.36 -17.00
C GLY A 320 -1.35 21.37 -16.62
N TRP A 321 -1.45 21.89 -15.39
CA TRP A 321 -0.47 22.79 -14.80
C TRP A 321 -0.35 22.55 -13.28
N THR A 322 0.81 22.05 -12.85
CA THR A 322 1.02 21.57 -11.47
C THR A 322 1.25 22.68 -10.44
N ASP A 323 1.69 23.87 -10.87
CA ASP A 323 1.86 25.01 -9.95
C ASP A 323 0.50 25.67 -9.65
N LYS A 324 -0.13 25.23 -8.55
CA LYS A 324 -1.43 25.74 -8.08
C LYS A 324 -1.44 27.26 -7.84
N SER A 325 -0.29 27.91 -7.61
CA SER A 325 -0.25 29.36 -7.40
C SER A 325 -0.49 30.17 -8.68
N THR A 326 -0.24 29.57 -9.85
CA THR A 326 -0.38 30.20 -11.16
C THR A 326 -1.35 29.46 -12.10
N ARG A 327 -1.87 28.29 -11.67
CA ARG A 327 -2.78 27.45 -12.47
C ARG A 327 -3.95 28.20 -13.06
N VAL A 328 -4.70 28.95 -12.26
CA VAL A 328 -5.87 29.71 -12.74
C VAL A 328 -5.48 30.67 -13.86
N SER A 329 -4.42 31.46 -13.67
CA SER A 329 -4.02 32.45 -14.68
C SER A 329 -3.46 31.83 -15.96
N VAL A 330 -2.82 30.65 -15.87
CA VAL A 330 -2.26 29.93 -17.01
C VAL A 330 -3.34 29.20 -17.78
N ILE A 331 -4.13 28.34 -17.12
CA ILE A 331 -5.14 27.52 -17.79
C ILE A 331 -6.25 28.39 -18.38
N SER A 332 -6.69 29.46 -17.70
CA SER A 332 -7.69 30.37 -18.26
C SER A 332 -7.25 31.03 -19.58
N LYS A 333 -5.94 31.22 -19.82
CA LYS A 333 -5.46 31.71 -21.11
C LYS A 333 -5.61 30.65 -22.20
N TRP A 334 -5.24 29.40 -21.90
CA TRP A 334 -5.35 28.30 -22.85
C TRP A 334 -6.81 28.05 -23.25
N GLN A 335 -7.70 27.99 -22.25
CA GLN A 335 -9.15 27.87 -22.45
C GLN A 335 -9.72 29.02 -23.28
N LYS A 336 -9.21 30.24 -23.07
CA LYS A 336 -9.60 31.39 -23.90
C LYS A 336 -9.16 31.22 -25.36
N VAL A 337 -7.96 30.72 -25.62
CA VAL A 337 -7.50 30.43 -26.99
C VAL A 337 -8.32 29.31 -27.62
N SER A 338 -8.62 28.23 -26.88
CA SER A 338 -9.52 27.17 -27.34
C SER A 338 -10.89 27.73 -27.74
N LEU A 339 -11.48 28.61 -26.93
CA LEU A 339 -12.75 29.29 -27.24
C LEU A 339 -12.65 30.19 -28.48
N GLU A 340 -11.58 30.97 -28.62
CA GLU A 340 -11.36 31.86 -29.77
C GLU A 340 -11.22 31.10 -31.09
N HIS A 341 -10.76 29.84 -31.03
CA HIS A 341 -10.56 28.96 -32.18
C HIS A 341 -11.59 27.82 -32.28
N GLU A 342 -12.65 27.85 -31.46
CA GLU A 342 -13.72 26.81 -31.41
C GLU A 342 -13.18 25.37 -31.21
N VAL A 343 -12.08 25.20 -30.47
CA VAL A 343 -11.48 23.89 -30.14
C VAL A 343 -12.13 23.33 -28.88
N SER A 344 -12.75 22.15 -28.97
CA SER A 344 -13.30 21.47 -27.77
C SER A 344 -12.15 20.97 -26.91
N ASP A 345 -12.30 21.03 -25.59
CA ASP A 345 -11.18 20.81 -24.68
C ASP A 345 -11.56 20.02 -23.42
N MET A 346 -10.59 19.25 -22.89
CA MET A 346 -10.77 18.42 -21.70
C MET A 346 -9.55 18.51 -20.78
N TYR A 347 -9.72 19.13 -19.62
CA TYR A 347 -8.61 19.25 -18.67
C TYR A 347 -8.23 17.88 -18.08
N TRP A 348 -6.95 17.72 -17.77
CA TRP A 348 -6.44 16.65 -16.94
C TRP A 348 -6.25 17.18 -15.51
N GLN A 349 -6.96 16.71 -14.49
CA GLN A 349 -8.05 15.72 -14.55
C GLN A 349 -9.19 16.04 -13.58
N PHE A 350 -10.32 15.37 -13.78
CA PHE A 350 -11.54 15.52 -12.98
C PHE A 350 -11.24 15.22 -11.51
N GLY A 351 -11.61 16.15 -10.63
CA GLY A 351 -11.51 16.00 -9.19
C GLY A 351 -12.88 16.14 -8.55
N TYR A 352 -13.24 15.20 -7.70
CA TYR A 352 -14.49 15.25 -6.95
C TYR A 352 -14.36 14.53 -5.62
N SER A 353 -14.95 15.10 -4.57
CA SER A 353 -14.88 14.57 -3.20
C SER A 353 -16.13 13.80 -2.78
N GLY A 354 -17.21 13.84 -3.56
CA GLY A 354 -18.49 13.21 -3.24
C GLY A 354 -18.55 11.70 -3.50
N PHE A 355 -17.47 11.08 -3.98
CA PHE A 355 -17.38 9.62 -4.04
C PHE A 355 -17.42 9.01 -2.63
N SER A 356 -17.86 7.75 -2.52
CA SER A 356 -17.96 7.04 -1.25
C SER A 356 -16.60 6.83 -0.56
N TYR A 357 -15.50 6.88 -1.32
CA TYR A 357 -14.12 6.86 -0.82
C TYR A 357 -13.52 8.26 -0.57
N GLY A 358 -14.26 9.34 -0.83
CA GLY A 358 -13.82 10.73 -0.71
C GLY A 358 -13.18 11.27 -1.99
N LYS A 359 -12.19 12.16 -1.85
CA LYS A 359 -11.44 12.71 -2.99
C LYS A 359 -10.75 11.58 -3.78
N ASN A 360 -10.86 11.61 -5.11
CA ASN A 360 -10.01 10.81 -5.98
C ASN A 360 -8.53 11.25 -5.88
N HIS A 361 -7.62 10.56 -6.57
CA HIS A 361 -6.20 10.85 -6.49
C HIS A 361 -5.87 12.27 -7.01
N ASP A 362 -5.05 13.03 -6.26
CA ASP A 362 -4.41 14.26 -6.73
C ASP A 362 -3.01 13.91 -7.23
N ASP A 363 -2.84 13.86 -8.55
CA ASP A 363 -1.54 13.65 -9.21
C ASP A 363 -0.75 14.96 -9.41
N GLY A 364 -1.25 16.04 -8.83
CA GLY A 364 -0.70 17.38 -9.00
C GLY A 364 -1.41 18.18 -10.08
N ASN A 365 -2.19 17.58 -10.99
CA ASN A 365 -2.97 18.28 -12.02
C ASN A 365 -4.49 18.28 -11.74
N THR A 366 -4.97 17.39 -10.87
CA THR A 366 -6.39 17.29 -10.49
C THR A 366 -7.01 18.63 -10.10
N ILE A 367 -8.17 18.95 -10.68
CA ILE A 367 -8.99 20.13 -10.36
C ILE A 367 -10.27 19.63 -9.68
N TYR A 368 -10.38 19.86 -8.37
CA TYR A 368 -11.55 19.46 -7.60
C TYR A 368 -12.70 20.44 -7.81
N LEU A 369 -13.90 19.95 -8.13
CA LEU A 369 -15.10 20.77 -8.29
C LEU A 369 -15.44 21.64 -7.07
N GLU A 370 -14.94 21.26 -5.88
CA GLU A 370 -15.15 21.98 -4.63
C GLU A 370 -14.08 23.03 -4.32
N ASP A 371 -12.98 23.07 -5.06
CA ASP A 371 -11.89 24.03 -4.83
C ASP A 371 -12.20 25.35 -5.58
N ASP A 372 -11.77 26.50 -5.03
CA ASP A 372 -12.07 27.84 -5.59
C ASP A 372 -11.61 27.99 -7.06
N GLU A 373 -10.56 27.27 -7.47
CA GLU A 373 -10.05 27.29 -8.83
C GLU A 373 -10.99 26.66 -9.86
N ALA A 374 -11.92 25.79 -9.45
CA ALA A 374 -12.89 25.19 -10.36
C ALA A 374 -13.92 26.20 -10.88
N GLN A 375 -14.18 27.29 -10.15
CA GLN A 375 -15.12 28.32 -10.58
C GLN A 375 -14.72 28.90 -11.96
N PRO A 376 -13.52 29.50 -12.13
CA PRO A 376 -13.08 29.98 -13.43
C PRO A 376 -12.69 28.85 -14.41
N LEU A 377 -12.11 27.75 -13.92
CA LEU A 377 -11.51 26.73 -14.80
C LEU A 377 -12.50 25.65 -15.28
N VAL A 378 -13.61 25.45 -14.60
CA VAL A 378 -14.60 24.42 -14.92
C VAL A 378 -15.96 25.06 -15.19
N TYR A 379 -16.59 25.67 -14.19
CA TYR A 379 -17.97 26.14 -14.31
C TYR A 379 -18.12 27.30 -15.31
N GLU A 380 -17.28 28.33 -15.21
CA GLU A 380 -17.33 29.49 -16.12
C GLU A 380 -16.89 29.12 -17.54
N HIS A 381 -15.85 28.29 -17.68
CA HIS A 381 -15.40 27.80 -18.97
C HIS A 381 -16.45 26.93 -19.67
N ALA A 382 -17.01 25.94 -18.97
CA ALA A 382 -18.06 25.09 -19.52
C ALA A 382 -19.31 25.90 -19.90
N ALA A 383 -19.68 26.91 -19.10
CA ALA A 383 -20.77 27.81 -19.45
C ALA A 383 -20.47 28.64 -20.72
N ALA A 384 -19.23 29.15 -20.86
CA ALA A 384 -18.80 29.88 -22.06
C ALA A 384 -18.85 28.99 -23.30
N VAL A 385 -18.36 27.74 -23.21
CA VAL A 385 -18.43 26.75 -24.29
C VAL A 385 -19.88 26.39 -24.64
N ASN A 386 -20.76 26.27 -23.64
CA ASN A 386 -22.16 25.91 -23.84
C ASN A 386 -23.06 27.10 -24.23
N GLY A 387 -22.54 28.33 -24.28
CA GLY A 387 -23.31 29.54 -24.58
C GLY A 387 -24.29 29.98 -23.49
N GLY A 388 -24.03 29.64 -22.22
CA GLY A 388 -24.89 29.91 -21.05
C GLY A 388 -24.24 30.77 -19.95
N GLU A 389 -25.00 31.06 -18.88
CA GLU A 389 -24.47 31.66 -17.64
C GLU A 389 -23.98 30.57 -16.67
N ALA A 390 -22.85 30.79 -15.99
CA ALA A 390 -22.27 29.81 -15.09
C ALA A 390 -23.13 29.57 -13.84
N PRO A 391 -23.39 28.31 -13.45
CA PRO A 391 -23.99 28.03 -12.15
C PRO A 391 -23.02 28.42 -11.02
N PRO A 392 -23.51 28.93 -9.88
CA PRO A 392 -22.67 29.23 -8.72
C PRO A 392 -22.15 27.92 -8.10
N SER A 393 -20.87 27.87 -7.71
CA SER A 393 -20.32 26.74 -6.96
C SER A 393 -21.10 26.48 -5.65
N GLU A 394 -21.31 25.21 -5.28
CA GLU A 394 -22.01 24.81 -4.04
C GLU A 394 -21.16 25.04 -2.76
N THR A 395 -20.51 26.20 -2.62
CA THR A 395 -19.82 26.60 -1.39
C THR A 395 -20.56 27.77 -0.73
N SER A 396 -21.63 27.48 0.03
CA SER A 396 -22.12 28.38 1.10
C SER A 396 -23.10 27.73 2.07
N PRO A 397 -22.70 27.46 3.33
CA PRO A 397 -23.57 27.57 4.48
C PRO A 397 -23.32 28.91 5.21
N GLY A 398 -24.39 29.66 5.43
CA GLY A 398 -24.38 31.07 5.84
C GLY A 398 -23.67 31.44 7.15
N THR A 399 -23.27 32.70 7.20
CA THR A 399 -22.63 33.44 8.29
C THR A 399 -23.46 33.41 9.60
N PRO A 400 -22.91 32.95 10.74
CA PRO A 400 -23.45 33.26 12.07
C PRO A 400 -23.03 34.69 12.49
N PRO A 401 -23.81 35.38 13.34
CA PRO A 401 -23.62 36.81 13.61
C PRO A 401 -22.30 37.08 14.34
N GLN A 402 -21.64 38.20 13.98
CA GLN A 402 -20.40 38.66 14.60
C GLN A 402 -20.53 38.84 16.13
N PRO A 403 -19.57 38.35 16.93
CA PRO A 403 -19.30 38.89 18.25
C PRO A 403 -18.34 40.08 18.16
N THR A 404 -18.63 41.10 18.96
CA THR A 404 -17.86 42.31 19.20
C THR A 404 -16.39 42.04 19.58
N PRO A 405 -15.46 42.96 19.26
CA PRO A 405 -14.04 42.73 19.43
C PRO A 405 -13.67 42.74 20.92
N THR A 406 -13.21 41.60 21.45
CA THR A 406 -12.43 41.58 22.68
C THR A 406 -10.97 41.30 22.33
N ASN A 407 -10.14 42.29 22.61
CA ASN A 407 -8.68 42.20 22.60
C ASN A 407 -8.25 41.01 23.47
N ASN A 408 -7.77 39.93 22.85
CA ASN A 408 -6.73 39.04 23.37
C ASN A 408 -6.35 38.03 22.29
N GLY A 409 -5.14 38.14 21.75
CA GLY A 409 -4.60 37.16 20.80
C GLY A 409 -4.52 35.75 21.39
N PRO A 410 -4.44 34.69 20.56
CA PRO A 410 -4.41 33.33 21.07
C PRO A 410 -3.12 33.07 21.85
N ARG A 411 -3.28 32.77 23.15
CA ARG A 411 -2.21 32.19 23.99
C ARG A 411 -2.02 30.74 23.58
N GLN A 412 -0.78 30.36 23.25
CA GLN A 412 -0.33 28.97 23.19
C GLN A 412 -0.74 28.22 24.46
N VAL A 413 -1.47 27.12 24.30
CA VAL A 413 -1.79 26.21 25.40
C VAL A 413 -0.53 25.41 25.72
N LYS A 414 -0.02 25.55 26.95
CA LYS A 414 1.08 24.74 27.49
C LYS A 414 0.48 23.65 28.37
N TYR A 415 0.71 22.38 28.05
CA TYR A 415 0.44 21.25 28.94
C TYR A 415 1.69 20.93 29.79
N GLY A 416 1.50 20.42 31.02
CA GLY A 416 2.59 19.76 31.77
C GLY A 416 3.18 20.46 33.01
N GLN A 417 2.43 21.22 33.82
CA GLN A 417 2.95 21.63 35.14
C GLN A 417 1.89 21.62 36.25
N CYS A 418 1.52 20.44 36.76
CA CYS A 418 0.98 20.32 38.12
C CYS A 418 1.51 19.03 38.75
N GLY A 419 2.30 19.13 39.83
CA GLY A 419 2.71 17.96 40.62
C GLY A 419 4.14 17.91 41.18
N GLY A 420 4.97 18.94 41.01
CA GLY A 420 6.30 18.98 41.64
C GLY A 420 6.22 19.26 43.14
N SER A 421 6.96 18.50 43.94
CA SER A 421 7.12 18.69 45.39
C SER A 421 7.66 20.08 45.71
N GLY A 422 6.79 21.02 46.11
CA GLY A 422 7.19 22.36 46.53
C GLY A 422 6.19 23.51 46.34
N TRP A 423 4.96 23.26 45.85
CA TRP A 423 3.99 24.35 45.60
C TRP A 423 3.17 24.75 46.84
N THR A 424 3.18 26.03 47.22
CA THR A 424 2.55 26.61 48.43
C THR A 424 1.55 27.75 48.13
N GLY A 425 0.91 27.74 46.95
CA GLY A 425 -0.10 28.75 46.55
C GLY A 425 -1.53 28.42 47.00
N PRO A 426 -2.48 29.38 46.91
CA PRO A 426 -3.83 29.21 47.44
C PRO A 426 -4.67 28.24 46.61
N THR A 427 -5.32 27.33 47.32
CA THR A 427 -6.06 26.15 46.85
C THR A 427 -7.41 26.48 46.20
N LEU A 428 -7.45 27.23 45.08
CA LEU A 428 -8.71 27.54 44.39
C LEU A 428 -8.67 27.50 42.85
N LEU A 429 -7.62 26.94 42.23
CA LEU A 429 -7.66 26.48 40.84
C LEU A 429 -7.27 25.00 40.77
N SER A 430 -8.24 24.13 40.50
CA SER A 430 -7.97 22.72 40.22
C SER A 430 -7.37 22.58 38.82
N CYS A 431 -6.12 22.13 38.75
CA CYS A 431 -5.51 21.61 37.54
C CYS A 431 -6.17 20.29 37.10
N LEU A 432 -7.41 20.31 36.65
CA LEU A 432 -8.01 19.22 35.91
C LEU A 432 -9.05 19.87 35.00
N GLY A 433 -8.85 19.85 33.69
CA GLY A 433 -9.90 20.17 32.72
C GLY A 433 -11.06 19.14 32.71
N TYR A 434 -11.36 18.56 33.87
CA TYR A 434 -12.52 17.73 34.12
C TYR A 434 -13.58 18.59 34.80
N PRO A 435 -14.84 18.56 34.34
CA PRO A 435 -15.96 19.03 35.16
C PRO A 435 -16.00 18.21 36.46
N ILE A 436 -16.22 18.89 37.59
CA ILE A 436 -16.48 18.24 38.88
C ILE A 436 -17.67 17.29 38.71
N GLY A 437 -17.45 15.98 38.88
CA GLY A 437 -18.49 14.94 38.79
C GLY A 437 -18.39 13.96 37.61
N ALA A 438 -17.40 14.06 36.73
CA ALA A 438 -17.17 13.02 35.71
C ALA A 438 -16.69 11.71 36.37
N PRO A 439 -17.33 10.55 36.09
CA PRO A 439 -16.97 9.30 36.71
C PRO A 439 -15.55 8.86 36.30
N PRO A 440 -14.85 8.06 37.13
CA PRO A 440 -13.64 7.36 36.67
C PRO A 440 -13.95 6.68 35.33
N GLY A 441 -13.02 6.74 34.37
CA GLY A 441 -13.15 6.05 33.09
C GLY A 441 -13.68 4.63 33.34
N PRO A 442 -14.67 4.16 32.56
CA PRO A 442 -15.53 3.08 33.00
C PRO A 442 -14.69 1.84 33.32
N SER A 443 -14.57 1.52 34.61
CA SER A 443 -14.11 0.20 35.03
C SER A 443 -15.26 -0.76 34.74
N LEU A 444 -15.16 -1.43 33.59
CA LEU A 444 -16.21 -2.31 33.11
C LEU A 444 -16.14 -3.65 33.82
N GLY A 445 -16.97 -3.80 34.86
CA GLY A 445 -17.27 -5.06 35.49
C GLY A 445 -18.31 -5.89 34.71
N THR A 446 -17.93 -7.12 34.39
CA THR A 446 -18.75 -8.31 34.09
C THR A 446 -19.63 -8.37 32.82
N ARG A 447 -19.23 -9.32 31.95
CA ARG A 447 -19.89 -9.96 30.78
C ARG A 447 -19.71 -9.29 29.40
N SER A 448 -18.81 -9.88 28.61
CA SER A 448 -18.33 -9.47 27.27
C SER A 448 -19.37 -9.25 26.17
N SER A 449 -20.66 -9.55 26.38
CA SER A 449 -21.69 -9.27 25.35
C SER A 449 -22.63 -8.11 25.69
N ALA A 450 -22.78 -7.73 26.96
CA ALA A 450 -23.74 -6.68 27.35
C ALA A 450 -23.15 -5.27 27.20
N VAL A 451 -21.85 -5.10 27.45
CA VAL A 451 -21.17 -3.79 27.41
C VAL A 451 -20.97 -3.29 25.97
N VAL A 452 -20.67 -4.20 25.05
CA VAL A 452 -20.56 -3.90 23.61
C VAL A 452 -21.92 -3.45 23.04
N ALA A 453 -23.03 -3.92 23.61
CA ALA A 453 -24.39 -3.49 23.27
C ALA A 453 -24.79 -2.15 23.92
N LEU A 454 -24.29 -1.85 25.13
CA LEU A 454 -24.62 -0.60 25.85
C LEU A 454 -23.95 0.65 25.24
N ALA A 455 -22.73 0.54 24.70
CA ALA A 455 -22.07 1.65 24.01
C ALA A 455 -22.70 1.97 22.63
N ALA A 456 -23.43 1.02 22.03
CA ALA A 456 -24.12 1.22 20.76
C ALA A 456 -25.42 2.04 20.89
N HIS A 457 -25.91 2.27 22.13
CA HIS A 457 -27.21 2.90 22.38
C HIS A 457 -27.16 4.12 23.32
N ASN A 458 -25.97 4.59 23.72
CA ASN A 458 -25.85 5.70 24.65
C ASN A 458 -25.19 6.94 23.98
N PRO A 459 -25.94 8.02 23.70
CA PRO A 459 -25.45 9.20 22.98
C PRO A 459 -24.45 10.07 23.78
N ASP A 460 -24.18 9.76 25.04
CA ASP A 460 -23.27 10.52 25.92
C ASP A 460 -21.79 10.09 25.87
N PHE A 461 -21.44 9.04 25.12
CA PHE A 461 -20.03 8.69 24.90
C PHE A 461 -19.49 9.38 23.65
N SER A 462 -18.65 10.40 23.83
CA SER A 462 -17.99 11.12 22.72
C SER A 462 -16.99 10.26 21.92
N LEU A 463 -16.66 9.07 22.42
CA LEU A 463 -15.73 8.11 21.81
C LEU A 463 -16.51 6.91 21.24
N GLY A 464 -16.35 6.61 19.95
CA GLY A 464 -17.01 5.46 19.31
C GLY A 464 -16.54 4.11 19.88
N ARG A 465 -17.41 3.08 19.77
CA ARG A 465 -17.20 1.71 20.30
C ARG A 465 -15.77 1.19 20.18
N PHE A 466 -15.19 1.25 18.98
CA PHE A 466 -13.88 0.64 18.71
C PHE A 466 -12.72 1.41 19.34
N ALA A 467 -12.79 2.73 19.40
CA ALA A 467 -11.81 3.54 20.11
C ALA A 467 -11.86 3.25 21.62
N THR A 468 -13.05 3.05 22.19
CA THR A 468 -13.20 2.62 23.60
C THR A 468 -12.61 1.23 23.84
N LEU A 469 -12.83 0.30 22.91
CA LEU A 469 -12.23 -1.04 22.97
C LEU A 469 -10.70 -0.97 22.92
N ALA A 470 -10.14 -0.14 22.04
CA ALA A 470 -8.71 0.10 21.96
C ALA A 470 -8.12 0.62 23.28
N CYS A 471 -8.73 1.66 23.88
CA CYS A 471 -8.31 2.16 25.19
C CYS A 471 -8.33 1.06 26.26
N THR A 472 -9.36 0.20 26.24
CA THR A 472 -9.51 -0.89 27.21
C THR A 472 -8.42 -1.95 27.03
N VAL A 473 -8.19 -2.40 25.79
CA VAL A 473 -7.18 -3.43 25.48
C VAL A 473 -5.77 -2.95 25.80
N LEU A 474 -5.43 -1.71 25.41
CA LEU A 474 -4.09 -1.16 25.60
C LEU A 474 -3.77 -0.87 27.07
N SER A 475 -4.79 -0.53 27.89
CA SER A 475 -4.62 -0.28 29.33
C SER A 475 -4.70 -1.54 30.20
N GLN A 476 -5.44 -2.57 29.77
CA GLN A 476 -5.54 -3.85 30.48
C GLN A 476 -4.44 -4.85 30.10
N GLY A 477 -3.60 -4.53 29.11
CA GLY A 477 -2.49 -5.38 28.71
C GLY A 477 -1.53 -5.66 29.87
N PRO A 478 -0.91 -6.85 29.92
CA PRO A 478 -0.03 -7.25 31.03
C PRO A 478 1.14 -6.27 31.18
N ARG A 479 1.68 -6.16 32.40
CA ARG A 479 2.81 -5.26 32.67
C ARG A 479 4.04 -5.72 31.90
N ARG A 480 4.35 -7.03 31.88
CA ARG A 480 5.49 -7.61 31.16
C ARG A 480 6.78 -6.81 31.41
N ALA A 481 7.56 -6.54 30.36
CA ALA A 481 8.78 -5.74 30.39
C ALA A 481 8.53 -4.22 30.53
N LYS A 482 7.29 -3.75 30.74
CA LYS A 482 6.98 -2.31 30.79
C LYS A 482 7.54 -1.65 32.05
N GLY A 483 8.40 -0.65 31.85
CA GLY A 483 8.82 0.30 32.87
C GLY A 483 7.69 1.25 33.28
N ILE A 484 7.95 2.09 34.28
CA ILE A 484 6.94 2.99 34.85
C ILE A 484 6.41 3.99 33.80
N SER A 485 7.30 4.56 32.98
CA SER A 485 6.91 5.48 31.89
C SER A 485 6.06 4.79 30.82
N GLU A 486 6.38 3.55 30.46
CA GLU A 486 5.62 2.76 29.48
C GLU A 486 4.22 2.41 29.99
N VAL A 487 4.11 2.04 31.27
CA VAL A 487 2.81 1.84 31.92
C VAL A 487 2.00 3.12 31.90
N ALA A 488 2.62 4.27 32.21
CA ALA A 488 1.93 5.56 32.17
C ALA A 488 1.51 5.95 30.75
N PHE A 489 2.35 5.67 29.75
CA PHE A 489 2.07 5.95 28.36
C PHE A 489 0.83 5.20 27.86
N TRP A 490 0.76 3.90 28.09
CA TRP A 490 -0.37 3.07 27.66
C TRP A 490 -1.65 3.32 28.48
N ASN A 491 -1.53 3.62 29.77
CA ASN A 491 -2.69 3.86 30.64
C ASN A 491 -3.25 5.29 30.59
N PHE A 492 -2.43 6.28 30.25
CA PHE A 492 -2.83 7.68 30.32
C PHE A 492 -2.56 8.44 29.01
N THR A 493 -1.33 8.41 28.49
CA THR A 493 -0.96 9.23 27.32
C THR A 493 -1.72 8.83 26.06
N VAL A 494 -1.73 7.54 25.71
CA VAL A 494 -2.42 7.04 24.52
C VAL A 494 -3.93 7.27 24.62
N PRO A 495 -4.62 6.91 25.73
CA PRO A 495 -6.03 7.25 25.90
C PRO A 495 -6.32 8.76 25.77
N GLN A 496 -5.48 9.62 26.35
CA GLN A 496 -5.63 11.07 26.21
C GLN A 496 -5.52 11.52 24.76
N MET A 497 -4.54 11.01 24.01
CA MET A 497 -4.38 11.30 22.58
C MET A 497 -5.55 10.78 21.74
N ILE A 498 -6.11 9.62 22.06
CA ILE A 498 -7.32 9.09 21.41
C ILE A 498 -8.51 10.03 21.63
N HIS A 499 -8.61 10.65 22.81
CA HIS A 499 -9.66 11.62 23.10
C HIS A 499 -9.42 12.98 22.41
N SER A 500 -8.17 13.44 22.31
CA SER A 500 -7.87 14.81 21.84
C SER A 500 -7.49 14.93 20.37
N VAL A 501 -6.91 13.89 19.75
CA VAL A 501 -6.36 13.94 18.39
C VAL A 501 -7.16 13.05 17.45
N SER A 502 -7.64 13.60 16.33
CA SER A 502 -8.52 12.92 15.38
C SER A 502 -7.87 11.71 14.69
N SER A 503 -6.62 11.85 14.26
CA SER A 503 -5.84 10.77 13.62
C SER A 503 -5.59 9.60 14.56
N VAL A 504 -5.14 9.88 15.79
CA VAL A 504 -4.92 8.86 16.82
C VAL A 504 -6.24 8.17 17.19
N ARG A 505 -7.34 8.93 17.25
CA ARG A 505 -8.69 8.36 17.47
C ARG A 505 -9.11 7.42 16.37
N ALA A 506 -8.91 7.81 15.11
CA ALA A 506 -9.23 6.99 13.96
C ALA A 506 -8.36 5.71 13.93
N ALA A 507 -7.06 5.83 14.17
CA ALA A 507 -6.15 4.69 14.25
C ALA A 507 -6.51 3.74 15.41
N ALA A 508 -6.91 4.28 16.56
CA ALA A 508 -7.42 3.46 17.67
C ALA A 508 -8.73 2.75 17.32
N ALA A 509 -9.63 3.40 16.58
CA ALA A 509 -10.85 2.75 16.10
C ALA A 509 -10.55 1.63 15.09
N ALA A 510 -9.54 1.79 14.22
CA ALA A 510 -9.07 0.73 13.33
C ALA A 510 -8.51 -0.48 14.12
N PHE A 511 -7.65 -0.21 15.10
CA PHE A 511 -7.11 -1.25 15.99
C PHE A 511 -8.22 -1.96 16.75
N GLY A 512 -9.16 -1.22 17.34
CA GLY A 512 -10.29 -1.78 18.08
C GLY A 512 -11.21 -2.63 17.20
N ALA A 513 -11.46 -2.23 15.96
CA ALA A 513 -12.23 -3.02 15.01
C ALA A 513 -11.53 -4.33 14.65
N SER A 514 -10.22 -4.27 14.38
CA SER A 514 -9.42 -5.46 14.12
C SER A 514 -9.32 -6.37 15.35
N TYR A 515 -9.20 -5.83 16.55
CA TYR A 515 -9.22 -6.63 17.77
C TYR A 515 -10.58 -7.31 17.98
N ASP A 516 -11.69 -6.60 17.77
CA ASP A 516 -13.03 -7.17 17.85
C ASP A 516 -13.23 -8.33 16.85
N GLU A 517 -12.72 -8.17 15.63
CA GLU A 517 -12.84 -9.18 14.58
C GLU A 517 -11.93 -10.39 14.82
N TYR A 518 -10.63 -10.17 15.03
CA TYR A 518 -9.62 -11.23 15.03
C TYR A 518 -9.34 -11.82 16.41
N MET A 519 -9.66 -11.10 17.50
CA MET A 519 -9.45 -11.59 18.88
C MET A 519 -10.78 -11.94 19.57
N LEU A 520 -11.81 -11.08 19.49
CA LEU A 520 -13.11 -11.31 20.17
C LEU A 520 -14.11 -12.13 19.34
N LYS A 521 -14.04 -12.03 18.01
CA LYS A 521 -14.92 -12.71 17.06
C LYS A 521 -16.41 -12.37 17.24
N SER A 522 -16.70 -11.12 17.63
CA SER A 522 -18.03 -10.69 18.10
C SER A 522 -19.14 -10.69 17.04
N ASN A 523 -18.82 -10.68 15.73
CA ASN A 523 -19.84 -10.60 14.68
C ASN A 523 -19.42 -11.32 13.37
N ARG A 524 -19.90 -12.55 13.16
CA ARG A 524 -19.51 -13.41 12.01
C ARG A 524 -20.22 -13.07 10.69
N SER A 525 -21.29 -12.26 10.70
CA SER A 525 -22.14 -12.02 9.51
C SER A 525 -21.73 -10.82 8.65
N ARG A 526 -20.79 -9.97 9.10
CA ARG A 526 -20.24 -8.79 8.38
C ARG A 526 -18.74 -8.62 8.61
N SER A 527 -18.00 -9.72 8.66
CA SER A 527 -16.55 -9.73 8.89
C SER A 527 -15.81 -9.12 7.69
N GLY A 528 -14.79 -8.28 7.96
CA GLY A 528 -13.94 -7.59 6.98
C GLY A 528 -14.30 -6.12 6.72
N LEU A 529 -15.57 -5.81 6.47
CA LEU A 529 -16.01 -4.47 6.01
C LEU A 529 -15.81 -3.37 7.06
N VAL A 530 -16.09 -3.65 8.33
CA VAL A 530 -15.97 -2.65 9.40
C VAL A 530 -14.52 -2.34 9.71
N THR A 531 -13.67 -3.36 9.78
CA THR A 531 -12.22 -3.19 10.01
C THR A 531 -11.57 -2.43 8.86
N THR A 532 -11.90 -2.77 7.62
CA THR A 532 -11.39 -2.08 6.42
C THR A 532 -11.80 -0.61 6.40
N ARG A 533 -13.07 -0.31 6.70
CA ARG A 533 -13.55 1.08 6.78
C ARG A 533 -12.81 1.90 7.83
N GLN A 534 -12.68 1.37 9.04
CA GLN A 534 -11.99 2.08 10.14
C GLN A 534 -10.50 2.28 9.80
N TYR A 535 -9.87 1.28 9.18
CA TYR A 535 -8.47 1.36 8.75
C TYR A 535 -8.25 2.42 7.68
N HIS A 536 -9.11 2.49 6.66
CA HIS A 536 -9.00 3.50 5.59
C HIS A 536 -9.18 4.92 6.15
N GLN A 537 -10.18 5.12 7.01
CA GLN A 537 -10.40 6.41 7.71
C GLN A 537 -9.19 6.84 8.55
N ALA A 538 -8.54 5.87 9.21
CA ALA A 538 -7.34 6.12 9.98
C ALA A 538 -6.16 6.50 9.08
N LEU A 539 -5.94 5.80 7.97
CA LEU A 539 -4.86 6.07 7.04
C LEU A 539 -4.96 7.47 6.43
N GLN A 540 -6.14 7.86 5.95
CA GLN A 540 -6.42 9.21 5.45
C GLN A 540 -6.14 10.27 6.53
N SER A 541 -6.58 10.03 7.76
CA SER A 541 -6.37 10.98 8.87
C SER A 541 -4.90 11.17 9.21
N VAL A 542 -4.09 10.11 9.13
CA VAL A 542 -2.64 10.18 9.38
C VAL A 542 -1.91 10.85 8.21
N GLN A 543 -2.25 10.54 6.96
CA GLN A 543 -1.65 11.18 5.77
C GLN A 543 -1.87 12.70 5.76
N ASN A 544 -3.07 13.14 6.12
CA ASN A 544 -3.40 14.55 6.28
C ASN A 544 -2.58 15.22 7.38
N GLU A 545 -2.27 14.51 8.47
CA GLU A 545 -1.48 15.06 9.56
C GLU A 545 0.01 15.13 9.22
N VAL A 546 0.57 14.12 8.57
CA VAL A 546 1.97 14.09 8.10
C VAL A 546 2.25 15.18 7.06
N SER A 547 1.26 15.53 6.23
CA SER A 547 1.40 16.57 5.20
C SER A 547 1.42 18.00 5.75
N ASN A 548 1.19 18.20 7.06
CA ASN A 548 1.15 19.52 7.69
C ASN A 548 2.44 19.83 8.48
N PRO A 549 3.30 20.76 8.01
CA PRO A 549 4.59 21.04 8.63
C PRO A 549 4.54 21.75 10.00
N GLN A 550 3.35 22.12 10.51
CA GLN A 550 3.19 22.82 11.79
C GLN A 550 2.71 21.94 12.96
N ARG A 551 2.46 20.64 12.77
CA ARG A 551 1.88 19.77 13.81
C ARG A 551 2.89 18.92 14.58
N GLU A 552 2.49 18.51 15.78
CA GLU A 552 3.29 17.75 16.74
C GLU A 552 3.53 16.32 16.25
N THR A 553 4.79 15.89 16.18
CA THR A 553 5.18 14.59 15.57
C THR A 553 4.76 13.36 16.39
N ALA A 554 4.49 13.54 17.68
CA ALA A 554 4.13 12.44 18.58
C ALA A 554 2.77 11.79 18.24
N SER A 555 1.77 12.56 17.79
CA SER A 555 0.48 12.01 17.40
C SER A 555 0.58 11.10 16.17
N CYS A 556 1.33 11.53 15.15
CA CYS A 556 1.59 10.72 13.96
C CYS A 556 2.29 9.40 14.31
N MET A 557 3.31 9.45 15.19
CA MET A 557 4.01 8.24 15.65
C MET A 557 3.07 7.25 16.35
N VAL A 558 2.21 7.73 17.25
CA VAL A 558 1.23 6.89 17.95
C VAL A 558 0.18 6.32 16.99
N ALA A 559 -0.28 7.12 16.02
CA ALA A 559 -1.24 6.65 15.03
C ALA A 559 -0.64 5.58 14.10
N CYS A 560 0.59 5.76 13.61
CA CYS A 560 1.32 4.74 12.86
C CYS A 560 1.53 3.46 13.67
N LEU A 561 1.84 3.58 14.97
CA LEU A 561 1.99 2.44 15.86
C LEU A 561 0.68 1.64 16.01
N LEU A 562 -0.46 2.33 16.17
CA LEU A 562 -1.79 1.68 16.22
C LEU A 562 -2.17 1.03 14.87
N LEU A 563 -1.80 1.64 13.75
CA LEU A 563 -1.99 1.05 12.41
C LEU A 563 -1.11 -0.19 12.20
N ALA A 564 0.15 -0.16 12.66
CA ALA A 564 1.04 -1.32 12.64
C ALA A 564 0.43 -2.50 13.42
N MET A 565 -0.13 -2.25 14.61
CA MET A 565 -0.84 -3.27 15.39
C MET A 565 -2.09 -3.78 14.69
N THR A 566 -2.81 -2.90 13.99
CA THR A 566 -3.99 -3.27 13.22
C THR A 566 -3.64 -4.26 12.09
N GLU A 567 -2.52 -4.03 11.40
CA GLU A 567 -2.02 -4.94 10.36
C GLU A 567 -1.49 -6.26 10.94
N VAL A 568 -0.79 -6.21 12.08
CA VAL A 568 -0.35 -7.41 12.81
C VAL A 568 -1.51 -8.32 13.23
N LEU A 569 -2.61 -7.74 13.74
CA LEU A 569 -3.79 -8.52 14.11
C LEU A 569 -4.38 -9.25 12.89
N GLN A 570 -4.31 -8.61 11.72
CA GLN A 570 -4.67 -9.14 10.41
C GLN A 570 -3.62 -10.06 9.78
N GLN A 571 -2.46 -10.27 10.43
CA GLN A 571 -1.33 -11.08 9.94
C GLN A 571 -0.58 -10.50 8.74
N ARG A 572 -0.64 -9.18 8.53
CA ARG A 572 0.12 -8.45 7.51
C ARG A 572 1.38 -7.82 8.08
N SER A 573 2.34 -8.67 8.42
CA SER A 573 3.57 -8.25 9.10
C SER A 573 4.46 -7.35 8.23
N ASP A 574 4.38 -7.47 6.92
CA ASP A 574 5.03 -6.61 5.92
C ASP A 574 4.48 -5.17 5.96
N ARG A 575 3.16 -5.00 5.98
CA ARG A 575 2.50 -3.69 6.07
C ARG A 575 2.68 -3.07 7.44
N ALA A 576 2.62 -3.89 8.49
CA ALA A 576 2.93 -3.45 9.85
C ALA A 576 4.35 -2.88 9.96
N TYR A 577 5.32 -3.51 9.27
CA TYR A 577 6.69 -3.01 9.19
C TYR A 577 6.76 -1.64 8.51
N VAL A 578 6.03 -1.41 7.42
CA VAL A 578 5.98 -0.09 6.74
C VAL A 578 5.51 1.01 7.70
N HIS A 579 4.47 0.77 8.48
CA HIS A 579 3.97 1.73 9.47
C HIS A 579 4.99 2.01 10.59
N LEU A 580 5.64 0.96 11.10
CA LEU A 580 6.68 1.11 12.11
C LEU A 580 7.90 1.87 11.55
N ALA A 581 8.33 1.55 10.33
CA ALA A 581 9.39 2.26 9.62
C ALA A 581 9.08 3.74 9.41
N GLY A 582 7.84 4.05 9.02
CA GLY A 582 7.35 5.43 8.90
C GLY A 582 7.40 6.19 10.23
N ALA A 583 6.98 5.56 11.33
CA ALA A 583 7.07 6.16 12.66
C ALA A 583 8.53 6.47 13.05
N PHE A 584 9.47 5.59 12.73
CA PHE A 584 10.90 5.82 12.93
C PHE A 584 11.46 6.94 12.04
N ALA A 585 11.06 7.00 10.77
CA ALA A 585 11.48 8.07 9.87
C ALA A 585 11.02 9.44 10.38
N ILE A 586 9.78 9.54 10.87
CA ILE A 586 9.23 10.76 11.49
C ILE A 586 10.04 11.15 12.75
N MET A 587 10.42 10.16 13.55
CA MET A 587 11.25 10.38 14.75
C MET A 587 12.64 10.94 14.38
N LEU A 588 13.29 10.40 13.35
CA LEU A 588 14.62 10.80 12.90
C LEU A 588 14.64 12.15 12.18
N ALA A 589 13.58 12.48 11.43
CA ALA A 589 13.44 13.75 10.70
C ALA A 589 13.19 14.97 11.60
N ARG A 590 13.03 14.76 12.92
CA ARG A 590 12.63 15.79 13.87
C ARG A 590 13.80 16.69 14.28
N ASP A 591 13.61 18.02 14.25
CA ASP A 591 14.58 18.98 14.78
C ASP A 591 14.61 18.93 16.32
N LYS A 592 15.78 18.58 16.90
CA LYS A 592 16.02 18.47 18.36
C LYS A 592 15.80 19.78 19.13
N LYS A 593 15.52 20.89 18.44
CA LYS A 593 15.24 22.21 19.03
C LYS A 593 13.77 22.46 19.39
N SER A 594 12.84 21.60 18.98
CA SER A 594 11.43 21.74 19.34
C SER A 594 11.18 21.26 20.77
N LYS A 595 10.81 22.18 21.68
CA LYS A 595 10.33 21.83 23.02
C LYS A 595 8.96 21.13 22.90
N ALA A 596 8.91 19.80 22.95
CA ALA A 596 7.64 19.09 23.06
C ALA A 596 7.14 18.97 24.51
N LEU A 597 5.86 18.64 24.59
CA LEU A 597 5.00 18.60 25.78
C LEU A 597 5.14 17.30 26.60
N ILE A 598 5.95 16.34 26.14
CA ILE A 598 6.23 15.05 26.75
C ILE A 598 7.76 14.87 26.78
N ASP A 599 8.30 14.15 27.76
CA ASP A 599 9.72 13.84 27.82
C ASP A 599 10.11 13.03 26.57
N ASP A 600 10.68 13.73 25.58
CA ASP A 600 10.97 13.19 24.24
C ASP A 600 11.88 11.96 24.29
N GLU A 601 12.70 11.84 25.35
CA GLU A 601 13.59 10.70 25.59
C GLU A 601 12.82 9.41 25.92
N ASP A 602 11.70 9.52 26.63
CA ASP A 602 10.90 8.37 27.05
C ASP A 602 10.13 7.77 25.87
N ILE A 603 9.50 8.60 25.04
CA ILE A 603 8.83 8.13 23.81
C ILE A 603 9.85 7.54 22.84
N SER A 604 10.99 8.18 22.64
CA SER A 604 12.04 7.67 21.74
C SER A 604 12.54 6.30 22.22
N SER A 605 12.80 6.16 23.51
CA SER A 605 13.23 4.87 24.11
C SER A 605 12.18 3.77 23.95
N MET A 606 10.89 4.10 24.01
CA MET A 606 9.81 3.14 23.80
C MET A 606 9.75 2.65 22.35
N PHE A 607 9.80 3.59 21.39
CA PHE A 607 9.81 3.22 19.98
C PHE A 607 11.05 2.39 19.65
N GLU A 608 12.24 2.79 20.11
CA GLU A 608 13.47 2.00 19.98
C GLU A 608 13.29 0.56 20.47
N LYS A 609 12.66 0.35 21.64
CA LYS A 609 12.37 -0.99 22.17
C LYS A 609 11.40 -1.77 21.27
N LEU A 610 10.38 -1.12 20.73
CA LEU A 610 9.44 -1.74 19.77
C LEU A 610 10.13 -2.16 18.46
N SER A 611 11.24 -1.52 18.06
CA SER A 611 12.01 -2.00 16.90
C SER A 611 12.62 -3.37 17.09
N LEU A 612 12.81 -3.84 18.33
CA LEU A 612 13.29 -5.20 18.59
C LEU A 612 12.34 -6.27 18.01
N HIS A 613 11.06 -5.96 17.82
CA HIS A 613 10.16 -6.84 17.07
C HIS A 613 10.62 -7.07 15.64
N THR A 614 11.13 -6.04 14.95
CA THR A 614 11.68 -6.21 13.59
C THR A 614 12.93 -7.07 13.64
N ALA A 615 13.88 -6.75 14.53
CA ALA A 615 15.13 -7.50 14.65
C ALA A 615 14.93 -8.99 14.96
N THR A 616 13.87 -9.33 15.72
CA THR A 616 13.65 -10.71 16.19
C THR A 616 12.62 -11.50 15.39
N TYR A 617 11.60 -10.86 14.81
CA TYR A 617 10.54 -11.52 14.05
C TYR A 617 10.86 -11.58 12.56
N THR A 618 11.47 -10.53 12.00
CA THR A 618 11.72 -10.47 10.55
C THR A 618 13.14 -10.83 10.16
N LEU A 619 14.13 -10.85 11.07
CA LEU A 619 15.55 -11.28 11.00
C LEU A 619 16.38 -11.03 9.70
N SER A 620 15.80 -11.04 8.48
CA SER A 620 16.34 -10.60 7.20
C SER A 620 15.96 -9.17 6.78
N ARG A 621 14.95 -8.54 7.39
CA ARG A 621 14.51 -7.16 7.08
C ARG A 621 14.65 -6.25 8.30
N ALA A 622 15.81 -5.64 8.49
CA ALA A 622 15.97 -4.58 9.50
C ALA A 622 15.68 -3.21 8.88
N LEU A 623 15.29 -2.25 9.73
CA LEU A 623 15.22 -0.84 9.38
C LEU A 623 16.63 -0.33 9.03
N ASP A 624 16.83 0.11 7.79
CA ASP A 624 18.12 0.54 7.23
C ASP A 624 18.73 1.79 7.91
N SER A 625 18.06 2.36 8.91
CA SER A 625 18.38 3.68 9.49
C SER A 625 18.59 3.68 11.00
N SER A 626 19.05 2.58 11.61
CA SER A 626 19.53 2.67 13.00
C SER A 626 20.91 3.36 13.03
N PRO A 627 21.14 4.39 13.86
CA PRO A 627 22.37 5.15 13.86
C PRO A 627 23.60 4.25 14.09
N SER A 628 24.60 4.42 13.24
CA SER A 628 25.86 3.69 13.29
C SER A 628 26.69 4.02 14.53
N GLN A 629 27.01 2.96 15.27
CA GLN A 629 28.25 2.67 16.02
C GLN A 629 28.59 3.37 17.36
N SER A 630 28.85 2.47 18.33
CA SER A 630 30.09 2.38 19.12
C SER A 630 30.26 3.26 20.37
N GLU A 631 29.24 3.38 21.21
CA GLU A 631 29.50 3.60 22.64
C GLU A 631 28.69 2.59 23.46
N SER A 632 29.37 1.85 24.33
CA SER A 632 28.72 1.03 25.36
C SER A 632 27.78 1.92 26.17
N PRO A 633 26.52 1.51 26.41
CA PRO A 633 25.54 2.38 27.04
C PRO A 633 26.06 2.86 28.41
N PRO A 634 25.90 4.14 28.76
CA PRO A 634 26.38 4.66 30.04
C PRO A 634 25.73 3.87 31.19
N MET A 635 26.54 3.44 32.18
CA MET A 635 26.08 2.67 33.34
C MET A 635 25.02 3.39 34.20
N SER A 636 24.72 4.66 33.93
CA SER A 636 23.73 5.48 34.63
C SER A 636 22.28 5.29 34.14
N LEU A 637 22.05 4.50 33.09
CA LEU A 637 20.71 4.23 32.57
C LEU A 637 19.92 3.27 33.48
N PRO A 638 18.58 3.38 33.54
CA PRO A 638 17.72 2.34 34.09
C PRO A 638 18.01 0.96 33.47
N SER A 639 17.90 -0.11 34.27
CA SER A 639 18.35 -1.45 33.90
C SER A 639 17.65 -2.05 32.68
N ASP A 640 16.38 -1.72 32.49
CA ASP A 640 15.55 -2.09 31.35
C ASP A 640 15.96 -1.34 30.07
N ARG A 641 16.23 -0.03 30.17
CA ARG A 641 16.73 0.78 29.04
C ARG A 641 18.13 0.35 28.60
N TYR A 642 19.01 0.07 29.58
CA TYR A 642 20.34 -0.46 29.29
C TYR A 642 20.23 -1.77 28.49
N LEU A 643 19.43 -2.73 28.99
CA LEU A 643 19.28 -4.02 28.32
C LEU A 643 18.66 -3.88 26.93
N SER A 644 17.66 -3.02 26.75
CA SER A 644 17.01 -2.82 25.45
C SER A 644 18.02 -2.31 24.40
N LYS A 645 18.88 -1.35 24.78
CA LYS A 645 19.95 -0.84 23.90
C LYS A 645 21.01 -1.90 23.59
N GLU A 646 21.40 -2.68 24.60
CA GLU A 646 22.36 -3.78 24.42
C GLU A 646 21.79 -4.86 23.50
N LEU A 647 20.52 -5.25 23.68
CA LEU A 647 19.85 -6.23 22.82
C LEU A 647 19.74 -5.73 21.37
N HIS A 648 19.45 -4.45 21.16
CA HIS A 648 19.39 -3.87 19.81
C HIS A 648 20.74 -3.98 19.10
N SER A 649 21.82 -3.57 19.77
CA SER A 649 23.18 -3.70 19.27
C SER A 649 23.58 -5.16 19.03
N CYS A 650 23.20 -6.05 19.95
CA CYS A 650 23.43 -7.49 19.85
C CYS A 650 22.73 -8.11 18.62
N TYR A 651 21.46 -7.79 18.35
CA TYR A 651 20.77 -8.31 17.18
C TYR A 651 21.26 -7.70 15.85
N GLN A 652 21.78 -6.47 15.85
CA GLN A 652 22.51 -5.93 14.69
C GLN A 652 23.80 -6.70 14.42
N PHE A 653 24.57 -7.00 15.48
CA PHE A 653 25.75 -7.86 15.38
C PHE A 653 25.38 -9.24 14.85
N ILE A 654 24.34 -9.88 15.40
CA ILE A 654 23.86 -11.20 14.96
C ILE A 654 23.57 -11.18 13.45
N ARG A 655 22.87 -10.15 12.94
CA ARG A 655 22.59 -10.02 11.49
C ARG A 655 23.87 -9.95 10.66
N ALA A 656 24.85 -9.14 11.08
CA ALA A 656 26.13 -9.03 10.38
C ALA A 656 26.94 -10.33 10.44
N ALA A 657 26.93 -11.01 11.59
CA ALA A 657 27.65 -12.26 11.82
C ALA A 657 27.01 -13.46 11.09
N LEU A 658 25.69 -13.47 10.90
CA LEU A 658 24.97 -14.57 10.25
C LEU A 658 25.47 -14.85 8.83
N GLN A 659 25.93 -13.82 8.12
CA GLN A 659 26.51 -13.96 6.77
C GLN A 659 27.78 -14.83 6.75
N TYR A 660 28.42 -15.00 7.91
CA TYR A 660 29.65 -15.76 8.09
C TYR A 660 29.41 -17.11 8.77
N LYS A 661 28.17 -17.49 9.09
CA LYS A 661 27.85 -18.73 9.82
C LYS A 661 28.43 -20.00 9.17
N TYR A 662 28.46 -20.03 7.84
CA TYR A 662 29.00 -21.14 7.04
C TYR A 662 30.22 -20.72 6.20
N ALA A 663 30.82 -19.56 6.51
CA ALA A 663 32.05 -19.14 5.85
C ALA A 663 33.25 -19.89 6.45
N ASN A 664 34.32 -20.02 5.68
CA ASN A 664 35.55 -20.58 6.20
C ASN A 664 36.04 -19.76 7.41
N PRO A 665 36.41 -20.40 8.55
CA PRO A 665 36.83 -19.68 9.76
C PRO A 665 37.98 -18.69 9.55
N THR A 666 38.85 -18.92 8.56
CA THR A 666 39.98 -18.02 8.23
C THR A 666 39.53 -16.72 7.56
N LEU A 667 38.33 -16.69 6.98
CA LEU A 667 37.75 -15.54 6.28
C LEU A 667 36.84 -14.70 7.20
N ILE A 668 36.57 -15.17 8.42
CA ILE A 668 35.76 -14.44 9.41
C ILE A 668 36.60 -13.26 9.95
N PRO A 669 36.13 -12.00 9.81
CA PRO A 669 36.85 -10.85 10.33
C PRO A 669 37.08 -10.95 11.83
N SER A 670 38.31 -10.68 12.28
CA SER A 670 38.67 -10.69 13.71
C SER A 670 37.82 -9.73 14.56
N THR A 671 37.33 -8.66 13.94
CA THR A 671 36.40 -7.70 14.56
C THR A 671 35.09 -8.36 15.02
N LEU A 672 34.57 -9.35 14.28
CA LEU A 672 33.34 -10.05 14.66
C LEU A 672 33.51 -10.86 15.94
N PHE A 673 34.67 -11.49 16.15
CA PHE A 673 34.94 -12.20 17.41
C PHE A 673 35.07 -11.24 18.60
N ILE A 674 35.64 -10.06 18.37
CA ILE A 674 35.72 -9.00 19.40
C ILE A 674 34.31 -8.49 19.75
N ASP A 675 33.48 -8.23 18.75
CA ASP A 675 32.09 -7.80 18.94
C ASP A 675 31.27 -8.88 19.66
N GLN A 676 31.42 -10.15 19.25
CA GLN A 676 30.79 -11.30 19.92
C GLN A 676 31.17 -11.36 21.40
N GLY A 677 32.47 -11.28 21.71
CA GLY A 677 32.95 -11.29 23.09
C GLY A 677 32.40 -10.13 23.93
N ARG A 678 32.27 -8.94 23.32
CA ARG A 678 31.69 -7.75 23.97
C ARG A 678 30.23 -7.97 24.35
N HIS A 679 29.39 -8.40 23.40
CA HIS A 679 27.97 -8.65 23.66
C HIS A 679 27.77 -9.75 24.72
N LEU A 680 28.53 -10.85 24.63
CA LEU A 680 28.47 -11.91 25.63
C LEU A 680 28.89 -11.41 27.02
N GLY A 681 29.91 -10.57 27.10
CA GLY A 681 30.34 -9.93 28.35
C GLY A 681 29.24 -9.06 28.96
N ASN A 682 28.68 -8.15 28.16
CA ASN A 682 27.65 -7.21 28.60
C ASN A 682 26.37 -7.93 29.07
N LEU A 683 25.88 -8.90 28.30
CA LEU A 683 24.67 -9.66 28.64
C LEU A 683 24.86 -10.51 29.90
N ARG A 684 26.00 -11.19 30.04
CA ARG A 684 26.33 -11.96 31.26
C ARG A 684 26.44 -11.04 32.48
N GLN A 685 27.11 -9.90 32.33
CA GLN A 685 27.23 -8.93 33.42
C GLN A 685 25.87 -8.40 33.84
N TRP A 686 24.98 -8.12 32.88
CA TRP A 686 23.62 -7.72 33.19
C TRP A 686 22.86 -8.80 33.97
N LEU A 687 22.94 -10.06 33.56
CA LEU A 687 22.31 -11.19 34.28
C LEU A 687 22.84 -11.39 35.69
N LEU A 688 24.14 -11.18 35.91
CA LEU A 688 24.78 -11.26 37.22
C LEU A 688 24.33 -10.15 38.17
N ASN A 689 24.11 -8.95 37.63
CA ASN A 689 23.67 -7.78 38.40
C ASN A 689 22.17 -7.81 38.74
N HIS A 690 21.38 -8.58 38.00
CA HIS A 690 19.92 -8.61 38.12
C HIS A 690 19.42 -10.01 38.48
N GLN A 691 19.93 -10.58 39.58
CA GLN A 691 19.52 -11.88 40.08
C GLN A 691 18.13 -11.83 40.72
N VAL A 692 17.41 -12.96 40.62
CA VAL A 692 16.12 -13.15 41.29
C VAL A 692 16.40 -13.33 42.78
N ASP A 693 15.74 -12.55 43.64
CA ASP A 693 15.88 -12.70 45.09
C ASP A 693 15.23 -14.02 45.55
N PRO A 694 16.01 -14.98 46.10
CA PRO A 694 15.48 -16.26 46.54
C PRO A 694 14.53 -16.16 47.76
N LEU A 695 14.47 -15.00 48.43
CA LEU A 695 13.62 -14.78 49.60
C LEU A 695 12.20 -14.31 49.25
N HIS A 696 11.97 -13.83 48.03
CA HIS A 696 10.64 -13.41 47.58
C HIS A 696 9.95 -14.56 46.83
N PRO A 697 8.63 -14.76 47.00
CA PRO A 697 7.88 -15.74 46.21
C PRO A 697 8.07 -15.46 44.71
N MET A 698 8.33 -16.50 43.91
CA MET A 698 8.46 -16.35 42.45
C MET A 698 7.22 -15.69 41.82
N ALA A 699 6.05 -15.88 42.42
CA ALA A 699 4.78 -15.29 42.00
C ALA A 699 4.55 -13.84 42.49
N HIS A 700 5.58 -13.13 42.98
CA HIS A 700 5.43 -11.73 43.38
C HIS A 700 5.33 -10.81 42.15
N PRO A 701 4.32 -9.92 42.04
CA PRO A 701 4.11 -9.07 40.86
C PRO A 701 5.28 -8.14 40.50
N GLU A 702 6.11 -7.76 41.47
CA GLU A 702 7.29 -6.92 41.23
C GLU A 702 8.41 -7.65 40.46
N ASN A 703 8.39 -8.99 40.46
CA ASN A 703 9.38 -9.80 39.73
C ASN A 703 9.00 -10.03 38.27
N GLU A 704 7.76 -9.72 37.86
CA GLU A 704 7.26 -9.96 36.49
C GLU A 704 8.18 -9.33 35.44
N GLN A 705 8.53 -8.05 35.62
CA GLN A 705 9.39 -7.32 34.70
C GLN A 705 10.79 -7.94 34.62
N LEU A 706 11.35 -8.33 35.76
CA LEU A 706 12.67 -8.93 35.85
C LEU A 706 12.74 -10.26 35.07
N PHE A 707 11.77 -11.15 35.29
CA PHE A 707 11.73 -12.46 34.61
C PHE A 707 11.63 -12.32 33.09
N VAL A 708 10.81 -11.37 32.59
CA VAL A 708 10.70 -11.12 31.15
C VAL A 708 12.03 -10.60 30.58
N LEU A 709 12.66 -9.62 31.23
CA LEU A 709 13.94 -9.06 30.79
C LEU A 709 15.06 -10.11 30.85
N ARG A 710 15.09 -10.98 31.87
CA ARG A 710 16.03 -12.10 31.95
C ARG A 710 15.84 -13.08 30.80
N ALA A 711 14.60 -13.48 30.50
CA ALA A 711 14.33 -14.38 29.38
C ALA A 711 14.79 -13.81 28.02
N GLN A 712 14.57 -12.51 27.80
CA GLN A 712 15.05 -11.81 26.60
C GLN A 712 16.59 -11.72 26.54
N CYS A 713 17.23 -11.42 27.68
CA CYS A 713 18.68 -11.36 27.80
C CYS A 713 19.32 -12.73 27.51
N LEU A 714 18.77 -13.80 28.08
CA LEU A 714 19.22 -15.18 27.84
C LEU A 714 19.05 -15.57 26.38
N ALA A 715 17.92 -15.25 25.74
CA ALA A 715 17.70 -15.53 24.32
C ALA A 715 18.74 -14.79 23.44
N GLY A 716 18.99 -13.51 23.70
CA GLY A 716 20.02 -12.73 22.99
C GLY A 716 21.43 -13.30 23.21
N LEU A 717 21.75 -13.73 24.44
CA LEU A 717 23.02 -14.33 24.79
C LEU A 717 23.28 -15.64 24.04
N ILE A 718 22.29 -16.53 24.02
CA ILE A 718 22.38 -17.82 23.31
C ILE A 718 22.59 -17.57 21.82
N HIS A 719 21.81 -16.66 21.23
CA HIS A 719 21.88 -16.36 19.81
C HIS A 719 23.24 -15.75 19.43
N ALA A 720 23.71 -14.76 20.18
CA ALA A 720 25.03 -14.14 19.94
C ALA A 720 26.17 -15.15 20.08
N ALA A 721 26.06 -16.10 21.01
CA ALA A 721 27.11 -17.09 21.23
C ALA A 721 27.16 -18.15 20.12
N THR A 722 26.03 -18.43 19.47
CA THR A 722 25.86 -19.52 18.51
C THR A 722 25.80 -19.06 17.05
N VAL A 723 25.70 -17.75 16.77
CA VAL A 723 25.50 -17.22 15.40
C VAL A 723 26.60 -17.60 14.41
N LEU A 724 27.86 -17.73 14.87
CA LEU A 724 29.01 -18.16 14.05
C LEU A 724 29.24 -19.68 14.10
N GLN A 725 28.40 -20.44 14.80
CA GLN A 725 28.52 -21.89 14.88
C GLN A 725 27.77 -22.52 13.72
N PRO A 726 28.43 -23.34 12.88
CA PRO A 726 27.79 -23.96 11.73
C PRO A 726 26.81 -25.07 12.14
N TYR A 727 27.11 -25.77 13.24
CA TYR A 727 26.31 -26.90 13.72
C TYR A 727 25.25 -26.48 14.72
N GLU A 728 24.03 -26.99 14.55
CA GLU A 728 22.91 -26.82 15.47
C GLU A 728 23.13 -27.58 16.80
N THR A 729 24.06 -28.55 16.86
CA THR A 729 24.56 -29.12 18.13
C THR A 729 25.11 -28.09 19.10
N ALA A 730 25.61 -26.95 18.63
CA ALA A 730 26.21 -25.93 19.48
C ALA A 730 25.24 -25.36 20.51
N PHE A 731 23.94 -25.33 20.21
CA PHE A 731 22.89 -24.84 21.11
C PHE A 731 22.77 -25.66 22.41
N ASP A 732 23.15 -26.93 22.41
CA ASP A 732 23.03 -27.80 23.58
C ASP A 732 23.96 -27.38 24.73
N SER A 733 25.03 -26.65 24.41
CA SER A 733 25.95 -26.08 25.42
C SER A 733 25.28 -25.04 26.31
N TYR A 734 24.10 -24.54 25.93
CA TYR A 734 23.32 -23.53 26.63
C TYR A 734 22.03 -24.10 27.27
N GLY A 735 22.02 -25.40 27.55
CA GLY A 735 20.90 -26.08 28.18
C GLY A 735 20.39 -25.41 29.47
N PRO A 736 21.27 -25.02 30.42
CA PRO A 736 20.85 -24.29 31.64
C PRO A 736 20.14 -22.97 31.34
N GLU A 737 20.63 -22.19 30.38
CA GLU A 737 20.05 -20.91 29.97
C GLU A 737 18.66 -21.09 29.34
N PHE A 738 18.48 -22.11 28.49
CA PHE A 738 17.15 -22.46 27.95
C PHE A 738 16.17 -22.88 29.04
N GLN A 739 16.64 -23.63 30.04
CA GLN A 739 15.80 -24.04 31.18
C GLN A 739 15.40 -22.84 32.03
N GLU A 740 16.30 -21.88 32.22
CA GLU A 740 16.00 -20.65 32.94
C GLU A 740 15.00 -19.77 32.19
N ILE A 741 15.05 -19.70 30.85
CA ILE A 741 14.01 -19.05 30.04
C ILE A 741 12.65 -19.66 30.37
N ILE A 742 12.54 -20.99 30.35
CA ILE A 742 11.28 -21.69 30.64
C ILE A 742 10.80 -21.40 32.07
N ALA A 743 11.68 -21.51 33.06
CA ALA A 743 11.33 -21.25 34.46
C ALA A 743 10.87 -19.79 34.68
N SER A 744 11.55 -18.82 34.06
CA SER A 744 11.20 -17.40 34.13
C SER A 744 9.81 -17.15 33.54
N VAL A 745 9.52 -17.75 32.39
CA VAL A 745 8.23 -17.58 31.71
C VAL A 745 7.09 -18.29 32.46
N GLU A 746 7.34 -19.46 33.06
CA GLU A 746 6.39 -20.12 33.94
C GLU A 746 6.00 -19.24 35.12
N ALA A 747 6.98 -18.67 35.82
CA ALA A 747 6.73 -17.75 36.93
C ALA A 747 5.87 -16.55 36.51
N VAL A 748 6.17 -15.95 35.35
CA VAL A 748 5.39 -14.83 34.80
C VAL A 748 3.92 -15.22 34.54
N LEU A 749 3.68 -16.43 34.03
CA LEU A 749 2.30 -16.90 33.78
C LEU A 749 1.56 -17.30 35.06
N GLU A 750 2.26 -17.61 36.16
CA GLU A 750 1.70 -17.91 37.47
C GLU A 750 1.33 -16.67 38.30
N ILE A 751 2.03 -15.54 38.10
CA ILE A 751 1.72 -14.23 38.74
C ILE A 751 0.27 -13.78 38.41
N ARG A 752 -0.33 -14.29 37.35
CA ARG A 752 -1.63 -13.85 36.83
C ARG A 752 -2.82 -14.38 37.67
N THR A 753 -3.53 -13.46 38.32
CA THR A 753 -4.82 -13.71 39.02
C THR A 753 -6.02 -13.70 38.07
N LYS A 754 -7.08 -14.43 38.45
CA LYS A 754 -8.25 -14.92 37.69
C LYS A 754 -9.23 -13.89 37.05
N ASP A 755 -8.90 -12.59 36.91
CA ASP A 755 -9.88 -11.55 36.54
C ASP A 755 -9.60 -10.84 35.20
N GLU A 756 -9.23 -11.59 34.15
CA GLU A 756 -9.15 -11.03 32.79
C GLU A 756 -10.24 -11.61 31.88
N HIS A 757 -11.09 -10.73 31.33
CA HIS A 757 -12.26 -11.08 30.53
C HIS A 757 -12.03 -10.96 29.01
N LEU A 758 -10.90 -10.40 28.56
CA LEU A 758 -10.55 -10.20 27.15
C LEU A 758 -9.29 -11.01 26.76
N PRO A 759 -9.15 -11.45 25.49
CA PRO A 759 -7.93 -12.08 24.98
C PRO A 759 -6.67 -11.21 25.13
N LEU A 760 -5.57 -11.83 25.56
CA LEU A 760 -4.34 -11.09 25.87
C LEU A 760 -3.67 -10.53 24.60
N PHE A 761 -3.43 -9.22 24.59
CA PHE A 761 -2.62 -8.52 23.60
C PHE A 761 -1.73 -7.50 24.29
N THR A 762 -0.46 -7.45 23.91
CA THR A 762 0.46 -6.38 24.31
C THR A 762 1.26 -5.87 23.10
N PRO A 763 1.44 -4.54 22.96
CA PRO A 763 2.33 -3.94 21.97
C PRO A 763 3.79 -4.38 22.08
N GLU A 764 4.25 -4.60 23.31
CA GLU A 764 5.67 -4.76 23.64
C GLU A 764 6.14 -6.21 23.49
N MET A 765 7.43 -6.37 23.21
CA MET A 765 8.11 -7.67 23.20
C MET A 765 8.13 -8.26 24.61
N GLY A 766 7.74 -9.53 24.74
CA GLY A 766 7.65 -10.20 26.02
C GLY A 766 8.31 -11.58 26.00
N ILE A 767 7.51 -12.60 26.28
CA ILE A 767 7.93 -13.98 26.52
C ILE A 767 7.84 -14.89 25.30
N ILE A 768 7.13 -14.51 24.23
CA ILE A 768 6.88 -15.41 23.10
C ILE A 768 8.16 -15.65 22.28
N GLN A 769 8.96 -14.61 22.03
CA GLN A 769 10.21 -14.74 21.26
C GLN A 769 11.25 -15.66 21.94
N PRO A 770 11.54 -15.53 23.26
CA PRO A 770 12.43 -16.48 23.94
C PRO A 770 11.92 -17.92 23.91
N LEU A 771 10.61 -18.14 24.06
CA LEU A 771 10.01 -19.47 23.97
C LEU A 771 10.11 -20.04 22.55
N PHE A 772 9.86 -19.21 21.52
CA PHE A 772 10.01 -19.62 20.12
C PHE A 772 11.44 -20.05 19.83
N HIS A 773 12.42 -19.26 20.27
CA HIS A 773 13.83 -19.59 20.11
C HIS A 773 14.18 -20.91 20.83
N THR A 774 13.67 -21.10 22.05
CA THR A 774 13.86 -22.34 22.83
C THR A 774 13.27 -23.55 22.11
N ALA A 775 12.02 -23.46 21.63
CA ALA A 775 11.35 -24.54 20.92
C ALA A 775 11.99 -24.85 19.56
N LEU A 776 12.57 -23.86 18.89
CA LEU A 776 13.24 -24.03 17.60
C LEU A 776 14.64 -24.64 17.75
N LYS A 777 15.44 -24.14 18.70
CA LYS A 777 16.89 -24.40 18.74
C LYS A 777 17.34 -25.40 19.80
N TYR A 778 16.69 -25.46 20.96
CA TYR A 778 17.13 -26.39 22.01
C TYR A 778 16.67 -27.81 21.70
N ARG A 779 17.61 -28.76 21.56
CA ARG A 779 17.29 -30.11 21.02
C ARG A 779 16.69 -31.08 22.04
N HIS A 780 16.39 -30.63 23.26
CA HIS A 780 15.86 -31.48 24.32
C HIS A 780 14.33 -31.68 24.19
N PRO A 781 13.82 -32.91 23.96
CA PRO A 781 12.41 -33.17 23.64
C PRO A 781 11.40 -32.64 24.68
N PHE A 782 11.70 -32.81 25.97
CA PHE A 782 10.87 -32.33 27.07
C PHE A 782 10.74 -30.80 27.08
N TRP A 783 11.85 -30.06 27.05
CA TRP A 783 11.86 -28.60 27.14
C TRP A 783 11.24 -27.93 25.92
N ARG A 784 11.39 -28.51 24.72
CA ARG A 784 10.70 -28.03 23.51
C ARG A 784 9.17 -28.12 23.63
N ARG A 785 8.65 -29.27 24.07
CA ARG A 785 7.21 -29.46 24.30
C ARG A 785 6.69 -28.55 25.42
N LYS A 786 7.52 -28.32 26.44
CA LYS A 786 7.21 -27.38 27.52
C LYS A 786 7.15 -25.93 27.01
N ALA A 787 8.08 -25.52 26.17
CA ALA A 787 8.07 -24.21 25.50
C ALA A 787 6.79 -24.02 24.67
N LEU A 788 6.42 -25.00 23.85
CA LEU A 788 5.17 -24.98 23.07
C LEU A 788 3.92 -24.80 23.94
N SER A 789 3.83 -25.56 25.04
CA SER A 789 2.71 -25.46 25.98
C SER A 789 2.58 -24.06 26.60
N LEU A 790 3.70 -23.43 26.93
CA LEU A 790 3.72 -22.07 27.45
C LEU A 790 3.36 -21.04 26.37
N MET A 791 3.84 -21.21 25.13
CA MET A 791 3.49 -20.33 24.00
C MET A 791 1.98 -20.34 23.74
N GLN A 792 1.34 -21.51 23.76
CA GLN A 792 -0.11 -21.66 23.58
C GLN A 792 -0.93 -20.88 24.63
N ARG A 793 -0.34 -20.55 25.79
CA ARG A 793 -0.96 -19.79 26.88
C ARG A 793 -0.57 -18.31 26.91
N SER A 794 0.31 -17.86 26.01
CA SER A 794 0.98 -16.55 26.09
C SER A 794 0.28 -15.40 25.36
N GLY A 795 -0.82 -15.66 24.63
CA GLY A 795 -1.56 -14.62 23.90
C GLY A 795 -0.80 -14.06 22.69
N ARG A 796 -0.88 -12.74 22.49
CA ARG A 796 -0.17 -12.01 21.42
C ARG A 796 0.73 -10.90 21.95
N GLU A 797 1.92 -10.75 21.36
CA GLU A 797 2.95 -9.76 21.70
C GLU A 797 3.51 -9.13 20.43
N GLY A 798 3.00 -7.96 20.05
CA GLY A 798 3.26 -7.38 18.73
C GLY A 798 2.96 -8.40 17.62
N PRO A 799 3.88 -8.64 16.65
CA PRO A 799 3.70 -9.61 15.57
C PRO A 799 3.63 -11.08 16.05
N TRP A 800 4.10 -11.38 17.27
CA TRP A 800 4.11 -12.73 17.79
C TRP A 800 2.72 -13.17 18.26
N SER A 801 2.32 -14.37 17.87
CA SER A 801 1.08 -15.02 18.27
C SER A 801 1.35 -16.42 18.80
N GLY A 802 1.47 -16.53 20.13
CA GLY A 802 1.90 -17.75 20.82
C GLY A 802 1.20 -19.03 20.35
N PRO A 803 -0.16 -19.08 20.30
CA PRO A 803 -0.88 -20.25 19.79
C PRO A 803 -0.58 -20.61 18.33
N ARG A 804 -0.38 -19.62 17.46
CA ARG A 804 -0.14 -19.81 16.03
C ARG A 804 1.30 -20.20 15.75
N ASP A 805 2.25 -19.49 16.35
CA ASP A 805 3.68 -19.78 16.24
C ASP A 805 4.02 -21.15 16.84
N ALA A 806 3.30 -21.57 17.90
CA ALA A 806 3.41 -22.93 18.42
C ALA A 806 3.01 -24.00 17.38
N LYS A 807 1.97 -23.76 16.56
CA LYS A 807 1.61 -24.68 15.47
C LYS A 807 2.63 -24.75 14.36
N VAL A 808 3.27 -23.62 14.03
CA VAL A 808 4.39 -23.59 13.08
C VAL A 808 5.55 -24.45 13.59
N LEU A 809 5.90 -24.30 14.87
CA LEU A 809 7.00 -25.05 15.50
C LEU A 809 6.70 -26.55 15.68
N GLU A 810 5.44 -26.95 15.86
CA GLU A 810 5.06 -28.36 15.85
C GLU A 810 5.42 -29.05 14.53
N VAL A 811 5.34 -28.34 13.40
CA VAL A 811 5.73 -28.89 12.09
C VAL A 811 7.24 -29.05 11.99
N VAL A 812 8.00 -28.09 12.51
CA VAL A 812 9.47 -28.21 12.62
C VAL A 812 9.85 -29.43 13.44
N MET A 813 9.29 -29.55 14.65
CA MET A 813 9.57 -30.69 15.53
C MET A 813 9.17 -32.02 14.89
N LYS A 814 8.03 -32.06 14.21
CA LYS A 814 7.59 -33.26 13.49
C LYS A 814 8.55 -33.63 12.36
N ALA A 815 9.04 -32.65 11.58
CA ALA A 815 10.00 -32.90 10.51
C ALA A 815 11.35 -33.42 11.04
N GLU A 816 11.80 -32.90 12.18
CA GLU A 816 13.05 -33.30 12.84
C GLU A 816 12.95 -34.66 13.51
N GLU A 817 11.82 -34.98 14.12
CA GLU A 817 11.59 -36.22 14.87
C GLU A 817 11.02 -37.35 13.98
N ALA A 818 10.66 -37.06 12.71
CA ALA A 818 10.15 -38.04 11.75
C ALA A 818 11.27 -38.88 11.12
N GLN A 819 11.97 -39.67 11.94
CA GLN A 819 12.67 -40.92 11.62
C GLN A 819 13.55 -41.31 12.82
N SER A 820 12.98 -42.11 13.72
CA SER A 820 13.74 -43.07 14.53
C SER A 820 13.01 -44.41 14.47
N PRO A 821 13.56 -45.44 13.80
CA PRO A 821 12.98 -46.78 13.73
C PRO A 821 12.88 -47.51 15.09
N ASP A 822 13.39 -46.92 16.18
CA ASP A 822 13.54 -47.58 17.48
C ASP A 822 12.58 -47.09 18.59
N SER A 823 11.56 -46.28 18.30
CA SER A 823 10.67 -45.73 19.35
C SER A 823 9.25 -46.33 19.39
N GLU A 824 9.04 -47.55 18.90
CA GLU A 824 7.75 -48.26 19.09
C GLU A 824 7.64 -49.00 20.44
N THR A 825 8.63 -48.92 21.31
CA THR A 825 8.55 -49.53 22.64
C THR A 825 9.06 -48.60 23.73
N GLU A 826 8.22 -47.69 24.22
CA GLU A 826 8.35 -47.25 25.62
C GLU A 826 7.02 -46.72 26.18
N ASN A 827 6.65 -47.24 27.35
CA ASN A 827 5.42 -46.96 28.07
C ASN A 827 5.23 -45.46 28.36
N PRO A 828 3.98 -44.96 28.45
CA PRO A 828 3.68 -43.60 28.88
C PRO A 828 3.91 -43.48 30.40
N GLY A 829 5.15 -43.33 30.83
CA GLY A 829 5.50 -43.22 32.25
C GLY A 829 6.93 -42.76 32.48
N GLN A 830 7.07 -41.47 32.81
CA GLN A 830 8.28 -40.70 33.16
C GLN A 830 9.23 -40.33 32.01
N PRO A 831 9.33 -39.03 31.65
CA PRO A 831 10.36 -38.56 30.73
C PRO A 831 11.74 -38.60 31.42
N ASP A 832 12.72 -39.23 30.78
CA ASP A 832 14.11 -39.18 31.21
C ASP A 832 14.64 -37.75 31.03
N ILE A 833 15.00 -37.10 32.15
CA ILE A 833 15.39 -35.68 32.24
C ILE A 833 16.86 -35.48 31.82
N HIS A 834 17.59 -36.56 31.52
CA HIS A 834 19.05 -36.52 31.38
C HIS A 834 19.61 -36.78 29.98
N ASN A 835 18.78 -37.07 28.96
CA ASN A 835 19.27 -37.39 27.62
C ASN A 835 18.99 -36.29 26.58
N SER A 836 20.02 -35.50 26.23
CA SER A 836 19.93 -34.36 25.30
C SER A 836 19.95 -34.75 23.80
N SER A 837 19.89 -36.04 23.47
CA SER A 837 20.30 -36.58 22.16
C SER A 837 19.18 -36.93 21.17
N GLY A 838 17.98 -36.35 21.32
CA GLY A 838 16.80 -36.83 20.57
C GLY A 838 16.83 -36.62 19.05
N VAL A 839 17.51 -35.57 18.55
CA VAL A 839 17.55 -35.24 17.12
C VAL A 839 19.00 -35.09 16.66
N PRO A 840 19.52 -35.96 15.77
CA PRO A 840 20.88 -35.86 15.24
C PRO A 840 21.04 -34.61 14.35
N GLU A 841 22.27 -34.12 14.22
CA GLU A 841 22.59 -32.88 13.47
C GLU A 841 22.02 -32.90 12.05
N HIS A 842 22.24 -34.00 11.33
CA HIS A 842 21.75 -34.19 9.97
C HIS A 842 20.21 -34.27 9.86
N GLN A 843 19.43 -34.21 10.95
CA GLN A 843 17.97 -34.11 10.91
C GLN A 843 17.46 -32.70 11.28
N ARG A 844 18.35 -31.80 11.70
CA ARG A 844 17.98 -30.47 12.19
C ARG A 844 17.49 -29.55 11.08
N ILE A 845 16.42 -28.84 11.39
CA ILE A 845 15.95 -27.71 10.59
C ILE A 845 16.73 -26.47 11.02
N HIS A 846 17.35 -25.83 10.05
CA HIS A 846 18.24 -24.70 10.29
C HIS A 846 17.47 -23.38 10.27
N SER A 847 16.43 -23.27 9.43
CA SER A 847 15.53 -22.11 9.36
C SER A 847 14.07 -22.50 9.12
N CYS A 848 13.16 -21.70 9.66
CA CYS A 848 11.71 -21.86 9.53
C CYS A 848 11.07 -20.48 9.37
N TRP A 849 10.32 -20.28 8.28
CA TRP A 849 9.73 -18.99 7.93
C TRP A 849 8.26 -19.15 7.53
N VAL A 850 7.37 -18.33 8.09
CA VAL A 850 6.03 -18.19 7.51
C VAL A 850 6.16 -17.31 6.27
N VAL A 851 5.90 -17.88 5.10
CA VAL A 851 5.99 -17.18 3.80
C VAL A 851 4.64 -16.67 3.31
N ASP A 852 3.54 -17.24 3.81
CA ASP A 852 2.18 -16.84 3.42
C ASP A 852 1.16 -17.26 4.48
N TYR A 853 0.01 -16.60 4.50
CA TYR A 853 -1.13 -16.88 5.36
C TYR A 853 -2.37 -17.15 4.48
N LEU A 854 -2.84 -18.39 4.40
CA LEU A 854 -3.84 -18.85 3.42
C LEU A 854 -5.25 -19.03 4.02
N ASP A 855 -6.30 -18.77 3.22
CA ASP A 855 -7.70 -19.13 3.51
C ASP A 855 -8.26 -20.18 2.51
N ARG A 856 -8.91 -21.23 3.04
CA ARG A 856 -9.53 -22.32 2.25
C ARG A 856 -10.72 -21.88 1.40
N ARG A 857 -11.40 -20.78 1.74
CA ARG A 857 -12.54 -20.29 0.95
C ARG A 857 -12.14 -19.66 -0.39
N ARG A 858 -10.84 -19.47 -0.63
CA ARG A 858 -10.28 -18.83 -1.84
C ARG A 858 -9.08 -19.63 -2.38
N GLN A 859 -9.24 -20.94 -2.60
CA GLN A 859 -8.17 -21.76 -3.20
C GLN A 859 -7.97 -21.44 -4.69
N SER A 860 -7.25 -20.35 -4.94
CA SER A 860 -6.51 -19.99 -6.15
C SER A 860 -5.32 -19.18 -5.63
N ILE A 861 -4.13 -19.78 -5.60
CA ILE A 861 -2.96 -19.24 -4.90
C ILE A 861 -2.14 -18.38 -5.86
N SER A 862 -2.29 -17.06 -5.74
CA SER A 862 -1.36 -15.99 -6.14
C SER A 862 -1.29 -14.99 -4.98
N HIS A 863 -0.16 -14.29 -4.83
CA HIS A 863 0.22 -13.54 -3.63
C HIS A 863 -0.88 -12.62 -3.06
N ASP A 864 -1.08 -12.77 -1.74
CA ASP A 864 -2.05 -12.13 -0.83
C ASP A 864 -2.59 -10.75 -1.24
N GLN A 865 -3.85 -10.74 -1.68
CA GLN A 865 -4.68 -9.56 -1.90
C GLN A 865 -5.35 -9.08 -0.60
N GLY A 866 -5.65 -7.79 -0.52
CA GLY A 866 -6.25 -7.12 0.65
C GLY A 866 -7.50 -7.78 1.30
N ALA A 867 -7.83 -7.25 2.48
CA ALA A 867 -8.57 -7.89 3.56
C ALA A 867 -9.90 -8.60 3.27
N GLY A 868 -10.13 -9.68 4.03
CA GLY A 868 -11.50 -10.12 4.32
C GLY A 868 -11.68 -11.44 5.05
N SER A 869 -10.63 -12.21 5.36
CA SER A 869 -10.81 -13.47 6.08
C SER A 869 -9.59 -13.82 6.94
N PRO A 870 -9.78 -14.29 8.18
CA PRO A 870 -8.67 -14.80 8.98
C PRO A 870 -8.07 -16.02 8.27
N ALA A 871 -6.79 -15.92 7.93
CA ALA A 871 -6.04 -17.05 7.40
C ALA A 871 -6.16 -18.24 8.35
N GLN A 872 -6.67 -19.35 7.81
CA GLN A 872 -6.81 -20.61 8.52
C GLN A 872 -5.54 -21.45 8.45
N PHE A 873 -4.62 -21.09 7.55
CA PHE A 873 -3.38 -21.82 7.34
C PHE A 873 -2.19 -20.86 7.22
N ALA A 874 -1.01 -21.31 7.58
CA ALA A 874 0.26 -20.67 7.25
C ALA A 874 1.01 -21.56 6.26
N LYS A 875 1.51 -20.97 5.17
CA LYS A 875 2.52 -21.62 4.33
C LYS A 875 3.87 -21.35 4.98
N VAL A 876 4.55 -22.42 5.37
CA VAL A 876 5.81 -22.37 6.12
C VAL A 876 6.91 -22.95 5.26
N GLN A 877 7.96 -22.16 5.01
CA GLN A 877 9.19 -22.64 4.40
C GLN A 877 10.11 -23.21 5.48
N LEU A 878 10.55 -24.45 5.29
CA LEU A 878 11.56 -25.10 6.11
C LEU A 878 12.82 -25.29 5.28
N SER A 879 13.97 -24.98 5.86
CA SER A 879 15.26 -25.21 5.20
C SER A 879 16.23 -25.94 6.10
N LYS A 880 16.96 -26.87 5.47
CA LYS A 880 17.94 -27.73 6.10
C LYS A 880 19.19 -27.79 5.25
N HIS A 881 20.33 -27.64 5.90
CA HIS A 881 21.63 -27.84 5.27
C HIS A 881 21.88 -29.34 5.05
N LEU A 882 22.32 -29.73 3.85
CA LEU A 882 22.49 -31.13 3.45
C LEU A 882 23.82 -31.73 3.95
N ASP A 883 24.93 -31.00 3.79
CA ASP A 883 26.27 -31.45 4.19
C ASP A 883 27.10 -30.32 4.83
N PRO A 884 26.90 -30.03 6.12
CA PRO A 884 27.65 -28.97 6.80
C PRO A 884 29.18 -29.23 6.85
N ASP A 885 29.59 -30.51 6.85
CA ASP A 885 31.01 -30.89 6.92
C ASP A 885 31.74 -30.52 5.63
N ALA A 886 31.13 -30.77 4.46
CA ALA A 886 31.67 -30.37 3.15
C ALA A 886 31.89 -28.85 3.08
N VAL A 887 30.93 -28.09 3.58
CA VAL A 887 30.98 -26.62 3.57
C VAL A 887 32.09 -26.07 4.46
N MET A 888 32.29 -26.68 5.64
CA MET A 888 33.38 -26.30 6.53
C MET A 888 34.77 -26.70 6.00
N SER A 889 34.83 -27.63 5.05
CA SER A 889 36.07 -28.06 4.40
C SER A 889 36.47 -27.23 3.18
N ASP A 890 35.56 -26.39 2.67
CA ASP A 890 35.84 -25.47 1.56
C ASP A 890 36.65 -24.26 2.07
N GLU A 891 37.93 -24.21 1.70
CA GLU A 891 38.85 -23.12 2.05
C GLU A 891 38.53 -21.79 1.34
N THR A 892 37.70 -21.83 0.29
CA THR A 892 37.39 -20.67 -0.56
C THR A 892 36.05 -20.01 -0.26
N ARG A 893 35.21 -20.64 0.58
CA ARG A 893 33.84 -20.16 0.83
C ARG A 893 33.80 -18.91 1.71
N GLY A 894 33.49 -17.78 1.08
CA GLY A 894 33.32 -16.48 1.72
C GLY A 894 31.94 -16.25 2.34
N PRO A 895 31.67 -15.02 2.85
CA PRO A 895 30.38 -14.68 3.43
C PRO A 895 29.23 -14.74 2.42
N CYS A 896 28.06 -15.19 2.86
CA CYS A 896 26.84 -15.25 2.04
C CYS A 896 25.64 -14.67 2.80
N GLY A 897 25.05 -13.60 2.25
CA GLY A 897 23.93 -12.89 2.84
C GLY A 897 22.68 -13.76 3.04
N ASP A 898 22.39 -14.61 2.06
CA ASP A 898 21.23 -15.50 2.03
C ASP A 898 21.69 -16.93 1.72
N SER A 899 22.49 -17.51 2.64
CA SER A 899 23.14 -18.81 2.45
C SER A 899 22.20 -19.95 2.02
N TRP A 900 20.91 -19.89 2.33
CA TRP A 900 19.90 -20.89 1.93
C TRP A 900 19.35 -20.74 0.50
N LEU A 901 19.71 -19.66 -0.23
CA LEU A 901 19.40 -19.52 -1.66
C LEU A 901 20.38 -20.28 -2.55
N ASP A 902 21.47 -20.78 -1.97
CA ASP A 902 22.43 -21.68 -2.61
C ASP A 902 21.80 -23.08 -2.71
N GLN A 903 21.11 -23.36 -3.82
CA GLN A 903 20.28 -24.56 -3.99
C GLN A 903 21.07 -25.87 -3.97
N GLU A 904 22.40 -25.84 -4.11
CA GLU A 904 23.22 -27.05 -4.14
C GLU A 904 23.43 -27.67 -2.74
N ASP A 905 23.54 -26.84 -1.69
CA ASP A 905 23.84 -27.30 -0.32
C ASP A 905 22.62 -27.33 0.61
N TRP A 906 21.49 -26.79 0.15
CA TRP A 906 20.29 -26.61 0.96
C TRP A 906 19.08 -27.35 0.41
N LEU A 907 18.40 -28.08 1.29
CA LEU A 907 17.06 -28.59 1.02
C LEU A 907 16.04 -27.64 1.62
N THR A 908 15.22 -27.05 0.75
CA THR A 908 14.12 -26.18 1.11
C THR A 908 12.80 -26.73 0.61
N TRP A 909 11.79 -26.77 1.47
CA TRP A 909 10.43 -27.18 1.12
C TRP A 909 9.39 -26.37 1.87
N TYR A 910 8.13 -26.53 1.48
CA TYR A 910 7.00 -25.79 2.04
C TYR A 910 5.99 -26.74 2.67
N GLU A 911 5.52 -26.36 3.86
CA GLU A 911 4.46 -27.04 4.60
C GLU A 911 3.25 -26.12 4.74
N THR A 912 2.05 -26.68 4.68
CA THR A 912 0.82 -25.93 4.94
C THR A 912 0.31 -26.28 6.34
N VAL A 913 0.36 -25.31 7.25
CA VAL A 913 0.10 -25.51 8.67
C VAL A 913 -1.28 -24.94 9.03
N PRO A 914 -2.23 -25.76 9.51
CA PRO A 914 -3.50 -25.23 10.02
C PRO A 914 -3.25 -24.40 11.28
N LEU A 915 -3.73 -23.17 11.27
CA LEU A 915 -3.64 -22.25 12.38
C LEU A 915 -4.88 -22.39 13.29
N PRO A 916 -4.72 -22.25 14.61
CA PRO A 916 -5.86 -22.19 15.51
C PRO A 916 -6.73 -20.96 15.17
N GLU A 917 -8.04 -21.19 15.15
CA GLU A 917 -9.05 -20.15 14.91
C GLU A 917 -8.92 -19.00 15.89
#